data_AF-A0A1C6GWS6-F1
#
_entry.id   AF-A0A1C6GWS6-F1
#
_cell.length_a   1.000
_cell.length_b   1.000
_cell.length_c   1.000
_cell.angle_alpha   90.00
_cell.angle_beta   90.00
_cell.angle_gamma   90.00
#
_symmetry.space_group_name_H-M   'P 1'
#
loop_
_entity.id
_entity.type
_entity.pdbx_description
1 polymer ?
#
loop_
_entity_poly.entity_id
_entity_poly.type
_entity_poly.pdbx_seq_one_letter_code
_entity_poly.pdbx_strand_id
1 'polypeptide(L)'
;MFKDDALLKDCVMIDNQVLINYIVDELGGVVSADYSDPKGQGRITVVGAPAEEPEAPADWADVDQSAWYAAAVNYVIEHGVMGSTDARVKVFTPNGTVTRATVYQTLYNMAGKPAVAEAASFSDVAGKWYADSAAWAEDVGLTTGDGTGAYAGDRNVTRAEIATIFARYAALNNMVTAAGDLSTYADVADVADWAKDGMRVAVGSGIIGGKPGNLLDPNGTAVRTELATILMNYSKLSPGYTVETVAIEVPETDGVPAHTIPAIVTLPEGEGKYPAVVMLHGTGSDKHEAGGGYDLAAPAMALSGIATIRFDFMGNGESTASYADYSYTSANLDAKAAADYMAGLESIDGGKLAVMGWSQGGTNALLAAAAYPETFQAVITWSGALELGILFSDFDAAYATAKKDGSYTLTFDWREPLPVGVRWFEDVKNTDVRKEIAKIQAPVLAINGDQDTTVTPDNAVAIAQAAQNGRSWLIKGADHTYNIFTGDFTAITQTINVGIGFLEETFNGALEPAYAASVSKYGNVTTTLPVDLFDGAGYAVGDILKITVGDQTIEAPYGTAYANVDNGSVIVLPDASTGTVAIAINMGNFASTYNVTADTPIVFAMGEKEGYLEEYEIRNIDSLRTNDRADYASDEVFANFRPVVMGDIAEGVLFRSSSPVNPELGRNTYADALVEKAGVKTAINLADSQEELAAYEGYADSYYATLNVVALDMGVDFAAEDFNAKLKTGLEFLIANEGPYVIHCNEGKDRAGFTAALLEAVCGASVGEIVEDYMRSYENYYHVEYHSDRWFSIANSNIIKTLCTITGTETQADLEKADLKAAAEAYLIGTVGLTAEQVAALQSALTTPVTAEKAA
;
A
#
# COMPACT_ATOMS: atom_id res chain seq x y z
N MET A 1 -44.56 27.80 36.69
CA MET A 1 -43.26 27.84 37.40
C MET A 1 -42.47 29.14 37.15
N PHE A 2 -42.86 30.03 36.22
CA PHE A 2 -42.06 31.26 35.93
C PHE A 2 -42.92 32.53 35.72
N LYS A 3 -43.94 32.76 36.54
CA LYS A 3 -44.81 33.95 36.35
C LYS A 3 -44.26 35.21 37.04
N ASP A 4 -43.38 35.05 38.02
CA ASP A 4 -42.96 36.12 38.94
C ASP A 4 -41.44 36.18 39.19
N ASP A 5 -40.62 35.61 38.29
CA ASP A 5 -39.16 35.73 38.38
C ASP A 5 -38.69 37.09 37.87
N ALA A 6 -38.00 37.85 38.72
CA ALA A 6 -37.53 39.21 38.43
C ALA A 6 -36.34 39.24 37.45
N LEU A 7 -35.54 38.16 37.36
CA LEU A 7 -34.41 38.06 36.44
C LEU A 7 -34.89 37.93 34.98
N LEU A 8 -36.00 37.23 34.76
CA LEU A 8 -36.62 37.06 33.44
C LEU A 8 -37.31 38.32 32.92
N LYS A 9 -37.72 39.24 33.81
CA LYS A 9 -38.28 40.55 33.41
C LYS A 9 -37.21 41.57 33.02
N ASP A 10 -35.99 41.45 33.55
CA ASP A 10 -34.91 42.40 33.27
C ASP A 10 -33.92 41.95 32.18
N CYS A 11 -33.91 40.67 31.78
CA CYS A 11 -32.93 40.16 30.79
C CYS A 11 -33.47 39.77 29.42
N VAL A 12 -34.80 39.78 29.17
CA VAL A 12 -35.37 39.48 27.84
C VAL A 12 -36.38 40.55 27.43
N MET A 13 -35.90 41.78 27.33
CA MET A 13 -36.45 42.76 26.40
C MET A 13 -35.32 43.01 25.40
N ILE A 14 -35.47 42.51 24.17
CA ILE A 14 -34.63 42.97 23.06
C ILE A 14 -34.88 44.48 23.00
N ASP A 15 -33.89 45.25 23.43
CA ASP A 15 -33.95 46.70 23.38
C ASP A 15 -34.30 47.08 21.94
N ASN A 16 -35.39 47.83 21.75
CA ASN A 16 -35.80 48.30 20.43
C ASN A 16 -34.64 49.01 19.72
N GLN A 17 -33.68 49.56 20.47
CA GLN A 17 -32.46 50.13 19.93
C GLN A 17 -31.56 49.11 19.19
N VAL A 18 -31.45 47.87 19.67
CA VAL A 18 -30.66 46.82 19.00
C VAL A 18 -31.32 46.43 17.67
N LEU A 19 -32.65 46.33 17.65
CA LEU A 19 -33.39 46.01 16.44
C LEU A 19 -33.36 47.18 15.43
N ILE A 20 -33.43 48.43 15.91
CA ILE A 20 -33.28 49.64 15.08
C ILE A 20 -31.87 49.70 14.47
N ASN A 21 -30.82 49.43 15.27
CA ASN A 21 -29.45 49.40 14.78
C ASN A 21 -29.25 48.29 13.74
N TYR A 22 -29.79 47.09 13.95
CA TYR A 22 -29.72 46.03 12.95
C TYR A 22 -30.43 46.42 11.63
N ILE A 23 -31.59 47.10 11.71
CA ILE A 23 -32.33 47.55 10.53
C ILE A 23 -31.58 48.65 9.77
N VAL A 24 -30.98 49.62 10.47
CA VAL A 24 -30.31 50.76 9.84
C VAL A 24 -28.89 50.41 9.39
N ASP A 25 -28.13 49.71 10.23
CA ASP A 25 -26.68 49.50 10.04
C ASP A 25 -26.37 48.23 9.25
N GLU A 26 -27.12 47.14 9.44
CA GLU A 26 -26.87 45.85 8.76
C GLU A 26 -27.78 45.63 7.54
N LEU A 27 -29.05 46.04 7.62
CA LEU A 27 -30.02 45.85 6.53
C LEU A 27 -30.22 47.09 5.64
N GLY A 28 -29.65 48.24 6.00
CA GLY A 28 -29.72 49.50 5.23
C GLY A 28 -31.12 50.12 5.12
N GLY A 29 -32.06 49.74 6.00
CA GLY A 29 -33.43 50.24 6.04
C GLY A 29 -33.57 51.61 6.74
N VAL A 30 -34.71 52.28 6.53
CA VAL A 30 -35.01 53.58 7.16
C VAL A 30 -36.13 53.42 8.19
N VAL A 31 -35.88 53.82 9.44
CA VAL A 31 -36.87 53.81 10.53
C VAL A 31 -37.52 55.20 10.64
N SER A 32 -38.85 55.28 10.58
CA SER A 32 -39.56 56.57 10.61
C SER A 32 -39.57 57.20 12.01
N ALA A 33 -39.76 58.52 12.08
CA ALA A 33 -39.71 59.30 13.33
C ALA A 33 -40.70 58.83 14.41
N ASP A 34 -41.78 58.14 14.01
CA ASP A 34 -42.82 57.59 14.89
C ASP A 34 -42.33 56.41 15.76
N TYR A 35 -41.13 55.87 15.49
CA TYR A 35 -40.53 54.73 16.20
C TYR A 35 -39.24 55.08 16.95
N SER A 36 -38.96 56.36 17.13
CA SER A 36 -37.78 56.87 17.85
C SER A 36 -37.93 56.89 19.39
N ASP A 37 -39.10 56.50 19.92
CA ASP A 37 -39.34 56.38 21.36
C ASP A 37 -39.15 54.92 21.84
N PRO A 38 -38.11 54.63 22.65
CA PRO A 38 -37.79 53.27 23.09
C PRO A 38 -38.79 52.66 24.09
N LYS A 39 -39.93 53.31 24.41
CA LYS A 39 -40.90 52.81 25.40
C LYS A 39 -42.35 52.60 24.91
N GLY A 40 -42.62 52.65 23.60
CA GLY A 40 -43.96 52.41 23.03
C GLY A 40 -44.31 50.92 22.81
N GLN A 41 -45.49 50.47 23.25
CA GLN A 41 -45.99 49.08 23.14
C GLN A 41 -46.54 48.71 21.74
N GLY A 42 -45.89 49.12 20.65
CA GLY A 42 -46.35 48.87 19.27
C GLY A 42 -45.48 47.85 18.54
N ARG A 43 -46.09 46.75 18.03
CA ARG A 43 -45.43 45.78 17.15
C ARG A 43 -45.13 46.44 15.79
N ILE A 44 -43.90 46.32 15.31
CA ILE A 44 -43.47 46.78 13.97
C ILE A 44 -44.36 46.13 12.91
N THR A 45 -44.95 46.94 12.02
CA THR A 45 -45.65 46.46 10.82
C THR A 45 -44.89 46.98 9.60
N VAL A 46 -44.37 46.07 8.78
CA VAL A 46 -43.73 46.42 7.50
C VAL A 46 -44.82 46.82 6.51
N VAL A 47 -44.81 48.07 6.05
CA VAL A 47 -45.68 48.55 4.97
C VAL A 47 -44.81 49.14 3.86
N GLY A 48 -44.87 48.48 2.70
CA GLY A 48 -44.25 48.92 1.46
C GLY A 48 -44.90 48.16 0.32
N ALA A 49 -46.08 48.62 -0.11
CA ALA A 49 -46.61 48.29 -1.43
C ALA A 49 -45.64 48.87 -2.47
N PRO A 50 -45.13 48.07 -3.40
CA PRO A 50 -44.42 48.58 -4.57
C PRO A 50 -45.38 49.45 -5.41
N ALA A 51 -44.82 50.42 -6.13
CA ALA A 51 -45.47 50.93 -7.33
C ALA A 51 -45.93 49.73 -8.17
N GLU A 52 -47.17 49.77 -8.69
CA GLU A 52 -47.83 48.70 -9.48
C GLU A 52 -46.85 47.59 -9.85
N GLU A 53 -46.84 46.51 -9.05
CA GLU A 53 -46.06 45.33 -9.42
C GLU A 53 -46.56 44.93 -10.81
N PRO A 54 -45.67 44.87 -11.84
CA PRO A 54 -46.00 44.04 -12.98
C PRO A 54 -46.33 42.66 -12.41
N GLU A 55 -47.40 42.03 -12.92
CA GLU A 55 -47.81 40.67 -12.55
C GLU A 55 -46.57 39.84 -12.18
N ALA A 56 -46.57 39.22 -10.99
CA ALA A 56 -45.48 38.35 -10.55
C ALA A 56 -45.02 37.53 -11.76
N PRO A 57 -43.78 37.72 -12.23
CA PRO A 57 -43.37 37.14 -13.51
C PRO A 57 -43.60 35.64 -13.43
N ALA A 58 -44.23 35.10 -14.47
CA ALA A 58 -44.33 33.65 -14.67
C ALA A 58 -42.98 33.01 -14.36
N ASP A 59 -42.99 31.82 -13.75
CA ASP A 59 -41.78 31.07 -13.38
C ASP A 59 -40.70 31.20 -14.47
N TRP A 60 -39.61 31.89 -14.14
CA TRP A 60 -38.45 32.11 -15.02
C TRP A 60 -38.81 32.61 -16.43
N ALA A 61 -39.42 33.79 -16.52
CA ALA A 61 -39.99 34.35 -17.75
C ALA A 61 -39.03 34.47 -18.97
N ASP A 62 -37.71 34.39 -18.77
CA ASP A 62 -36.69 34.40 -19.84
C ASP A 62 -36.23 33.00 -20.28
N VAL A 63 -36.81 31.93 -19.73
CA VAL A 63 -36.54 30.53 -20.08
C VAL A 63 -37.64 30.01 -21.00
N ASP A 64 -37.29 29.77 -22.26
CA ASP A 64 -38.18 29.08 -23.20
C ASP A 64 -38.26 27.59 -22.84
N GLN A 65 -39.38 27.17 -22.27
CA GLN A 65 -39.62 25.78 -21.83
C GLN A 65 -39.67 24.77 -22.99
N SER A 66 -39.72 25.22 -24.24
CA SER A 66 -39.60 24.37 -25.43
C SER A 66 -38.16 24.25 -25.97
N ALA A 67 -37.22 25.03 -25.43
CA ALA A 67 -35.83 25.03 -25.87
C ALA A 67 -35.07 23.79 -25.39
N TRP A 68 -34.00 23.45 -26.12
CA TRP A 68 -33.14 22.29 -25.84
C TRP A 68 -32.52 22.30 -24.44
N TYR A 69 -32.36 23.49 -23.84
CA TYR A 69 -31.74 23.67 -22.51
C TYR A 69 -32.76 23.69 -21.36
N ALA A 70 -34.07 23.67 -21.63
CA ALA A 70 -35.09 23.89 -20.60
C ALA A 70 -34.98 22.88 -19.44
N ALA A 71 -34.82 21.58 -19.76
CA ALA A 71 -34.64 20.54 -18.76
C ALA A 71 -33.40 20.78 -17.87
N ALA A 72 -32.30 21.21 -18.48
CA ALA A 72 -31.06 21.51 -17.76
C ALA A 72 -31.20 22.70 -16.82
N VAL A 73 -31.87 23.76 -17.29
CA VAL A 73 -32.13 24.96 -16.48
C VAL A 73 -33.03 24.63 -15.30
N ASN A 74 -34.09 23.86 -15.51
CA ASN A 74 -34.99 23.42 -14.43
C ASN A 74 -34.23 22.58 -13.40
N TYR A 75 -33.42 21.63 -13.85
CA TYR A 75 -32.59 20.80 -12.96
C TYR A 75 -31.70 21.65 -12.03
N VAL A 76 -30.90 22.58 -12.57
CA VAL A 76 -29.97 23.36 -11.74
C VAL A 76 -30.67 24.33 -10.80
N ILE A 77 -31.88 24.78 -11.12
CA ILE A 77 -32.69 25.64 -10.26
C ILE A 77 -33.30 24.82 -9.11
N GLU A 78 -33.92 23.68 -9.43
CA GLU A 78 -34.57 22.81 -8.44
C GLU A 78 -33.58 22.29 -7.39
N HIS A 79 -32.35 22.01 -7.80
CA HIS A 79 -31.28 21.53 -6.92
C HIS A 79 -30.47 22.67 -6.28
N GLY A 80 -30.86 23.93 -6.47
CA GLY A 80 -30.18 25.10 -5.88
C GLY A 80 -28.75 25.32 -6.37
N VAL A 81 -28.37 24.73 -7.50
CA VAL A 81 -27.02 24.81 -8.09
C VAL A 81 -26.80 26.15 -8.77
N MET A 82 -27.79 26.61 -9.55
CA MET A 82 -27.78 27.92 -10.20
C MET A 82 -29.05 28.71 -9.83
N GLY A 83 -28.89 30.01 -9.61
CA GLY A 83 -29.99 30.92 -9.27
C GLY A 83 -30.17 32.06 -10.27
N SER A 84 -31.05 33.01 -9.90
CA SER A 84 -31.32 34.21 -10.68
C SER A 84 -30.07 35.09 -10.81
N THR A 85 -29.93 35.77 -11.94
CA THR A 85 -28.86 36.76 -12.17
C THR A 85 -29.24 38.18 -11.71
N ASP A 86 -30.52 38.42 -11.36
CA ASP A 86 -31.00 39.68 -10.77
C ASP A 86 -31.65 39.39 -9.41
N ALA A 87 -31.36 40.23 -8.42
CA ALA A 87 -31.88 40.08 -7.05
C ALA A 87 -33.37 40.46 -6.92
N ARG A 88 -33.94 41.14 -7.92
CA ARG A 88 -35.30 41.71 -7.88
C ARG A 88 -36.30 40.95 -8.74
N VAL A 89 -35.83 40.18 -9.72
CA VAL A 89 -36.67 39.41 -10.65
C VAL A 89 -36.08 38.02 -10.88
N LYS A 90 -36.92 37.00 -11.09
CA LYS A 90 -36.47 35.63 -11.42
C LYS A 90 -36.12 35.55 -12.91
N VAL A 91 -34.83 35.69 -13.23
CA VAL A 91 -34.30 35.60 -14.60
C VAL A 91 -33.06 34.72 -14.62
N PHE A 92 -33.01 33.77 -15.56
CA PHE A 92 -31.87 32.84 -15.68
C PHE A 92 -30.73 33.42 -16.52
N THR A 93 -31.05 34.30 -17.47
CA THR A 93 -30.15 34.83 -18.52
C THR A 93 -29.51 33.72 -19.37
N PRO A 94 -30.27 33.00 -20.22
CA PRO A 94 -29.79 31.80 -20.91
C PRO A 94 -28.48 31.94 -21.72
N ASN A 95 -28.30 33.09 -22.36
CA ASN A 95 -27.12 33.40 -23.19
C ASN A 95 -26.06 34.23 -22.44
N GLY A 96 -26.20 34.40 -21.12
CA GLY A 96 -25.22 35.10 -20.31
C GLY A 96 -23.88 34.37 -20.30
N THR A 97 -22.79 35.11 -20.45
CA THR A 97 -21.43 34.56 -20.39
C THR A 97 -21.12 33.99 -19.01
N VAL A 98 -20.41 32.86 -18.98
CA VAL A 98 -19.95 32.21 -17.75
C VAL A 98 -18.52 32.62 -17.44
N THR A 99 -18.26 32.95 -16.18
CA THR A 99 -16.90 33.21 -15.65
C THR A 99 -16.33 31.98 -14.97
N ARG A 100 -15.01 31.94 -14.78
CA ARG A 100 -14.33 30.89 -14.01
C ARG A 100 -14.92 30.73 -12.61
N ALA A 101 -15.15 31.85 -11.90
CA ALA A 101 -15.80 31.83 -10.58
C ALA A 101 -17.21 31.22 -10.61
N THR A 102 -17.98 31.45 -11.67
CA THR A 102 -19.33 30.86 -11.80
C THR A 102 -19.26 29.34 -11.84
N VAL A 103 -18.29 28.75 -12.55
CA VAL A 103 -18.13 27.29 -12.63
C VAL A 103 -17.84 26.71 -11.26
N TYR A 104 -16.80 27.21 -10.58
CA TYR A 104 -16.43 26.71 -9.24
C TYR A 104 -17.53 26.96 -8.21
N GLN A 105 -18.24 28.09 -8.25
CA GLN A 105 -19.39 28.32 -7.38
C GLN A 105 -20.46 27.25 -7.60
N THR A 106 -20.78 26.90 -8.85
CA THR A 106 -21.80 25.88 -9.11
C THR A 106 -21.38 24.51 -8.61
N LEU A 107 -20.10 24.14 -8.71
CA LEU A 107 -19.58 22.89 -8.14
C LEU A 107 -19.61 22.92 -6.60
N TYR A 108 -19.26 24.05 -5.98
CA TYR A 108 -19.38 24.24 -4.53
C TYR A 108 -20.84 24.10 -4.06
N ASN A 109 -21.80 24.64 -4.82
CA ASN A 109 -23.22 24.47 -4.55
C ASN A 109 -23.66 22.99 -4.69
N MET A 110 -23.19 22.30 -5.72
CA MET A 110 -23.46 20.85 -5.91
C MET A 110 -22.89 20.01 -4.78
N ALA A 111 -21.73 20.38 -4.25
CA ALA A 111 -21.10 19.73 -3.09
C ALA A 111 -21.83 20.01 -1.75
N GLY A 112 -22.98 20.71 -1.76
CA GLY A 112 -23.73 21.03 -0.55
C GLY A 112 -23.18 22.21 0.24
N LYS A 113 -22.32 23.03 -0.37
CA LYS A 113 -21.63 24.18 0.26
C LYS A 113 -20.86 23.78 1.53
N PRO A 114 -19.82 22.95 1.40
CA PRO A 114 -18.99 22.55 2.54
C PRO A 114 -18.47 23.76 3.32
N ALA A 115 -18.30 23.59 4.64
CA ALA A 115 -17.75 24.64 5.48
C ALA A 115 -16.29 24.92 5.10
N VAL A 116 -15.92 26.21 5.07
CA VAL A 116 -14.57 26.67 4.71
C VAL A 116 -13.87 27.09 6.00
N ALA A 117 -12.79 26.39 6.36
CA ALA A 117 -12.02 26.67 7.57
C ALA A 117 -11.03 27.83 7.39
N GLU A 118 -10.39 27.91 6.21
CA GLU A 118 -9.37 28.91 5.88
C GLU A 118 -9.71 29.66 4.60
N ALA A 119 -9.28 30.92 4.50
CA ALA A 119 -9.47 31.72 3.29
C ALA A 119 -8.50 31.29 2.19
N ALA A 120 -8.92 31.42 0.93
CA ALA A 120 -8.08 31.11 -0.22
C ALA A 120 -6.79 31.94 -0.23
N SER A 121 -5.69 31.35 -0.69
CA SER A 121 -4.37 32.01 -0.74
C SER A 121 -4.22 32.98 -1.91
N PHE A 122 -5.17 32.97 -2.87
CA PHE A 122 -5.10 33.77 -4.09
C PHE A 122 -5.26 35.28 -3.83
N SER A 123 -4.42 36.06 -4.53
CA SER A 123 -4.30 37.52 -4.34
C SER A 123 -5.55 38.35 -4.71
N ASP A 124 -6.48 37.81 -5.51
CA ASP A 124 -7.64 38.51 -6.08
C ASP A 124 -9.01 38.02 -5.56
N VAL A 125 -9.03 37.19 -4.50
CA VAL A 125 -10.26 36.55 -3.98
C VAL A 125 -10.92 37.29 -2.82
N ALA A 126 -10.14 37.98 -1.97
CA ALA A 126 -10.65 38.60 -0.76
C ALA A 126 -11.83 39.58 -1.04
N GLY A 127 -12.94 39.40 -0.34
CA GLY A 127 -14.15 40.22 -0.47
C GLY A 127 -15.01 39.95 -1.71
N LYS A 128 -14.70 38.91 -2.50
CA LYS A 128 -15.50 38.50 -3.65
C LYS A 128 -16.64 37.56 -3.24
N TRP A 129 -17.74 37.59 -3.99
CA TRP A 129 -18.91 36.73 -3.74
C TRP A 129 -18.61 35.23 -3.87
N TYR A 130 -17.52 34.88 -4.55
CA TYR A 130 -17.06 33.51 -4.75
C TYR A 130 -15.92 33.10 -3.80
N ALA A 131 -15.63 33.89 -2.75
CA ALA A 131 -14.48 33.66 -1.89
C ALA A 131 -14.48 32.26 -1.24
N ASP A 132 -15.61 31.85 -0.68
CA ASP A 132 -15.76 30.53 -0.06
C ASP A 132 -15.59 29.41 -1.10
N SER A 133 -16.17 29.57 -2.30
CA SER A 133 -16.02 28.57 -3.36
C SER A 133 -14.57 28.44 -3.85
N ALA A 134 -13.81 29.55 -3.87
CA ALA A 134 -12.41 29.55 -4.27
C ALA A 134 -11.54 28.90 -3.20
N ALA A 135 -11.82 29.16 -1.93
CA ALA A 135 -11.13 28.56 -0.79
C ALA A 135 -11.38 27.05 -0.73
N TRP A 136 -12.64 26.62 -0.82
CA TRP A 136 -12.98 25.20 -0.91
C TRP A 136 -12.30 24.53 -2.11
N ALA A 137 -12.37 25.14 -3.30
CA ALA A 137 -11.77 24.57 -4.50
C ALA A 137 -10.24 24.45 -4.41
N GLU A 138 -9.58 25.34 -3.68
CA GLU A 138 -8.14 25.26 -3.39
C GLU A 138 -7.85 24.11 -2.42
N ASP A 139 -8.60 24.05 -1.32
CA ASP A 139 -8.48 23.03 -0.26
C ASP A 139 -8.63 21.60 -0.80
N VAL A 140 -9.65 21.37 -1.64
CA VAL A 140 -9.86 20.06 -2.29
C VAL A 140 -9.01 19.84 -3.55
N GLY A 141 -8.07 20.75 -3.86
CA GLY A 141 -7.14 20.62 -4.99
C GLY A 141 -7.75 20.79 -6.38
N LEU A 142 -8.98 21.30 -6.50
CA LEU A 142 -9.68 21.50 -7.77
C LEU A 142 -9.13 22.70 -8.58
N THR A 143 -8.39 23.60 -7.93
CA THR A 143 -7.74 24.76 -8.56
C THR A 143 -6.41 25.10 -7.89
N THR A 144 -5.43 25.47 -8.71
CA THR A 144 -4.15 26.07 -8.26
C THR A 144 -4.02 27.52 -8.73
N GLY A 145 -5.13 28.14 -9.16
CA GLY A 145 -5.15 29.47 -9.76
C GLY A 145 -4.66 29.48 -11.21
N ASP A 146 -4.19 30.63 -11.68
CA ASP A 146 -3.70 30.85 -13.05
C ASP A 146 -2.16 30.66 -13.20
N GLY A 147 -1.50 30.21 -12.13
CA GLY A 147 -0.04 30.04 -12.08
C GLY A 147 0.76 31.31 -11.74
N THR A 148 0.09 32.46 -11.56
CA THR A 148 0.74 33.73 -11.16
C THR A 148 0.46 34.11 -9.70
N GLY A 149 -0.31 33.29 -8.97
CA GLY A 149 -0.81 33.58 -7.62
C GLY A 149 -2.18 34.28 -7.60
N ALA A 150 -2.86 34.37 -8.76
CA ALA A 150 -4.24 34.83 -8.88
C ALA A 150 -5.21 33.67 -9.18
N TYR A 151 -6.44 33.80 -8.73
CA TYR A 151 -7.55 32.88 -9.02
C TYR A 151 -8.16 33.16 -10.40
N ALA A 152 -8.15 34.43 -10.83
CA ALA A 152 -8.72 34.92 -12.08
C ALA A 152 -10.23 34.61 -12.23
N GLY A 153 -10.98 34.74 -11.13
CA GLY A 153 -12.39 34.33 -11.04
C GLY A 153 -13.35 35.10 -11.97
N ASP A 154 -13.11 36.39 -12.20
CA ASP A 154 -13.97 37.25 -13.01
C ASP A 154 -13.77 37.08 -14.54
N ARG A 155 -12.78 36.27 -14.95
CA ARG A 155 -12.48 36.03 -16.37
C ARG A 155 -13.50 35.07 -16.99
N ASN A 156 -13.89 35.35 -18.25
CA ASN A 156 -14.66 34.43 -19.07
C ASN A 156 -13.93 33.09 -19.24
N VAL A 157 -14.65 31.99 -19.02
CA VAL A 157 -14.08 30.64 -19.11
C VAL A 157 -14.35 30.03 -20.48
N THR A 158 -13.36 29.32 -21.03
CA THR A 158 -13.52 28.60 -22.30
C THR A 158 -14.12 27.21 -22.07
N ARG A 159 -14.64 26.59 -23.14
CA ARG A 159 -15.16 25.22 -23.08
C ARG A 159 -14.06 24.19 -22.75
N ALA A 160 -12.83 24.38 -23.23
CA ALA A 160 -11.68 23.56 -22.88
C ALA A 160 -11.37 23.61 -21.37
N GLU A 161 -11.48 24.79 -20.77
CA GLU A 161 -11.28 24.96 -19.33
C GLU A 161 -12.41 24.29 -18.53
N ILE A 162 -13.67 24.46 -18.93
CA ILE A 162 -14.79 23.77 -18.27
C ILE A 162 -14.61 22.26 -18.34
N ALA A 163 -14.27 21.70 -19.50
CA ALA A 163 -14.04 20.26 -19.63
C ALA A 163 -12.97 19.75 -18.67
N THR A 164 -11.86 20.49 -18.57
CA THR A 164 -10.75 20.13 -17.68
C THR A 164 -11.16 20.23 -16.21
N ILE A 165 -11.93 21.25 -15.83
CA ILE A 165 -12.45 21.41 -14.46
C ILE A 165 -13.39 20.26 -14.11
N PHE A 166 -14.34 19.92 -14.98
CA PHE A 166 -15.29 18.84 -14.71
C PHE A 166 -14.64 17.45 -14.76
N ALA A 167 -13.63 17.23 -15.61
CA ALA A 167 -12.87 15.98 -15.60
C ALA A 167 -12.11 15.81 -14.26
N ARG A 168 -11.50 16.88 -13.74
CA ARG A 168 -10.88 16.86 -12.40
C ARG A 168 -11.89 16.67 -11.29
N TYR A 169 -13.05 17.33 -11.38
CA TYR A 169 -14.11 17.17 -10.40
C TYR A 169 -14.72 15.77 -10.42
N ALA A 170 -14.85 15.15 -11.60
CA ALA A 170 -15.25 13.76 -11.75
C ALA A 170 -14.24 12.81 -11.07
N ALA A 171 -12.94 13.00 -11.33
CA ALA A 171 -11.88 12.21 -10.70
C ALA A 171 -11.87 12.38 -9.16
N LEU A 172 -11.99 13.63 -8.67
CA LEU A 172 -12.04 13.93 -7.23
C LEU A 172 -13.18 13.21 -6.51
N ASN A 173 -14.33 13.05 -7.17
CA ASN A 173 -15.51 12.39 -6.61
C ASN A 173 -15.61 10.90 -7.00
N ASN A 174 -14.56 10.31 -7.58
CA ASN A 174 -14.54 8.93 -8.05
C ASN A 174 -15.67 8.58 -9.03
N MET A 175 -16.08 9.54 -9.87
CA MET A 175 -17.07 9.29 -10.90
C MET A 175 -16.52 8.38 -11.99
N VAL A 176 -17.30 7.38 -12.39
CA VAL A 176 -17.03 6.54 -13.56
C VAL A 176 -17.05 7.44 -14.79
N THR A 177 -15.94 7.46 -15.51
CA THR A 177 -15.74 8.28 -16.70
C THR A 177 -15.23 7.45 -17.87
N ALA A 178 -15.43 7.97 -19.09
CA ALA A 178 -14.93 7.38 -20.31
C ALA A 178 -14.18 8.42 -21.14
N ALA A 179 -13.08 8.01 -21.77
CA ALA A 179 -12.31 8.85 -22.68
C ALA A 179 -12.83 8.71 -24.12
N GLY A 180 -13.39 9.78 -24.67
CA GLY A 180 -13.90 9.82 -26.04
C GLY A 180 -12.78 9.96 -27.09
N ASP A 181 -13.05 9.49 -28.30
CA ASP A 181 -12.25 9.81 -29.48
C ASP A 181 -12.60 11.21 -30.00
N LEU A 182 -11.65 12.14 -29.92
CA LEU A 182 -11.84 13.51 -30.41
C LEU A 182 -11.51 13.65 -31.90
N SER A 183 -10.89 12.65 -32.53
CA SER A 183 -10.36 12.75 -33.90
C SER A 183 -11.43 13.02 -34.95
N THR A 184 -12.69 12.74 -34.63
CA THR A 184 -13.84 12.97 -35.50
C THR A 184 -14.31 14.42 -35.53
N TYR A 185 -13.91 15.28 -34.59
CA TYR A 185 -14.35 16.68 -34.51
C TYR A 185 -13.56 17.58 -35.46
N ALA A 186 -14.26 18.50 -36.13
CA ALA A 186 -13.66 19.30 -37.21
C ALA A 186 -12.62 20.31 -36.72
N ASP A 187 -12.67 20.70 -35.44
CA ASP A 187 -11.81 21.68 -34.78
C ASP A 187 -10.94 21.05 -33.68
N VAL A 188 -10.71 19.73 -33.71
CA VAL A 188 -9.86 19.04 -32.73
C VAL A 188 -8.43 19.62 -32.65
N ALA A 189 -7.93 20.18 -33.77
CA ALA A 189 -6.63 20.85 -33.83
C ALA A 189 -6.55 22.12 -32.95
N ASP A 190 -7.70 22.72 -32.59
CA ASP A 190 -7.77 23.90 -31.73
C ASP A 190 -7.77 23.55 -30.23
N VAL A 191 -7.81 22.25 -29.88
CA VAL A 191 -7.67 21.77 -28.50
C VAL A 191 -6.21 21.81 -28.09
N ALA A 192 -5.87 22.74 -27.19
CA ALA A 192 -4.53 22.85 -26.64
C ALA A 192 -4.10 21.57 -25.90
N ASP A 193 -2.80 21.26 -25.89
CA ASP A 193 -2.26 20.02 -25.31
C ASP A 193 -2.69 19.81 -23.84
N TRP A 194 -2.69 20.88 -23.04
CA TRP A 194 -3.09 20.85 -21.64
C TRP A 194 -4.57 20.47 -21.40
N ALA A 195 -5.43 20.66 -22.41
CA ALA A 195 -6.86 20.42 -22.34
C ALA A 195 -7.29 19.09 -22.96
N LYS A 196 -6.37 18.36 -23.63
CA LYS A 196 -6.71 17.15 -24.40
C LYS A 196 -7.38 16.10 -23.54
N ASP A 197 -6.79 15.74 -22.41
CA ASP A 197 -7.32 14.69 -21.55
C ASP A 197 -8.67 15.09 -20.93
N GLY A 198 -8.75 16.32 -20.42
CA GLY A 198 -10.00 16.87 -19.89
C GLY A 198 -11.11 16.88 -20.93
N MET A 199 -10.80 17.24 -22.18
CA MET A 199 -11.77 17.22 -23.28
C MET A 199 -12.18 15.80 -23.67
N ARG A 200 -11.24 14.86 -23.72
CA ARG A 200 -11.54 13.45 -23.99
C ARG A 200 -12.49 12.88 -22.95
N VAL A 201 -12.20 13.12 -21.66
CA VAL A 201 -13.04 12.68 -20.55
C VAL A 201 -14.42 13.31 -20.62
N ALA A 202 -14.50 14.63 -20.80
CA ALA A 202 -15.78 15.34 -20.83
C ALA A 202 -16.67 14.92 -22.00
N VAL A 203 -16.09 14.66 -23.19
CA VAL A 203 -16.83 14.17 -24.35
C VAL A 203 -17.23 12.71 -24.19
N GLY A 204 -16.28 11.84 -23.83
CA GLY A 204 -16.54 10.40 -23.70
C GLY A 204 -17.55 10.07 -22.61
N SER A 205 -17.55 10.84 -21.52
CA SER A 205 -18.49 10.69 -20.40
C SER A 205 -19.81 11.43 -20.64
N GLY A 206 -19.99 12.09 -21.79
CA GLY A 206 -21.22 12.84 -22.12
C GLY A 206 -21.43 14.11 -21.29
N ILE A 207 -20.45 14.55 -20.50
CA ILE A 207 -20.48 15.81 -19.74
C ILE A 207 -20.63 16.99 -20.71
N ILE A 208 -19.86 16.98 -21.81
CA ILE A 208 -19.91 17.98 -22.87
C ILE A 208 -20.27 17.32 -24.20
N GLY A 209 -21.29 17.88 -24.87
CA GLY A 209 -21.61 17.55 -26.27
C GLY A 209 -20.96 18.50 -27.28
N GLY A 210 -20.93 18.06 -28.54
CA GLY A 210 -20.51 18.87 -29.68
C GLY A 210 -21.53 19.94 -30.07
N LYS A 211 -21.05 21.01 -30.71
CA LYS A 211 -21.86 22.08 -31.31
C LYS A 211 -22.23 21.76 -32.77
N PRO A 212 -23.25 22.45 -33.33
CA PRO A 212 -23.59 22.32 -34.75
C PRO A 212 -22.37 22.45 -35.66
N GLY A 213 -22.27 21.59 -36.68
CA GLY A 213 -21.08 21.49 -37.53
C GLY A 213 -20.02 20.51 -37.02
N ASN A 214 -20.33 19.71 -35.99
CA ASN A 214 -19.42 18.73 -35.40
C ASN A 214 -18.17 19.38 -34.79
N LEU A 215 -18.38 20.45 -34.02
CA LEU A 215 -17.35 21.28 -33.41
C LEU A 215 -17.30 21.06 -31.89
N LEU A 216 -16.10 21.04 -31.31
CA LEU A 216 -15.88 21.10 -29.86
C LEU A 216 -15.99 22.55 -29.35
N ASP A 217 -15.57 23.52 -30.16
CA ASP A 217 -15.40 24.94 -29.86
C ASP A 217 -14.55 25.17 -28.60
N PRO A 218 -13.31 24.64 -28.54
CA PRO A 218 -12.54 24.57 -27.28
C PRO A 218 -12.17 25.95 -26.73
N ASN A 219 -11.96 26.93 -27.61
CA ASN A 219 -11.60 28.31 -27.25
C ASN A 219 -12.82 29.24 -27.13
N GLY A 220 -14.02 28.74 -27.46
CA GLY A 220 -15.26 29.47 -27.32
C GLY A 220 -15.62 29.73 -25.86
N THR A 221 -16.16 30.91 -25.59
CA THR A 221 -16.67 31.27 -24.27
C THR A 221 -18.01 30.58 -24.01
N ALA A 222 -18.13 29.91 -22.87
CA ALA A 222 -19.36 29.21 -22.51
C ALA A 222 -20.46 30.18 -22.01
N VAL A 223 -21.72 29.77 -22.21
CA VAL A 223 -22.90 30.49 -21.72
C VAL A 223 -23.64 29.68 -20.65
N ARG A 224 -24.53 30.33 -19.90
CA ARG A 224 -25.21 29.74 -18.74
C ARG A 224 -26.02 28.48 -19.06
N THR A 225 -26.64 28.41 -20.23
CA THR A 225 -27.36 27.20 -20.69
C THR A 225 -26.44 26.02 -21.00
N GLU A 226 -25.24 26.29 -21.54
CA GLU A 226 -24.22 25.26 -21.71
C GLU A 226 -23.74 24.76 -20.35
N LEU A 227 -23.45 25.65 -19.40
CA LEU A 227 -23.06 25.25 -18.05
C LEU A 227 -24.18 24.45 -17.34
N ALA A 228 -25.44 24.87 -17.43
CA ALA A 228 -26.56 24.13 -16.86
C ALA A 228 -26.68 22.71 -17.43
N THR A 229 -26.47 22.57 -18.74
CA THR A 229 -26.50 21.25 -19.41
C THR A 229 -25.33 20.38 -18.97
N ILE A 230 -24.14 20.97 -18.81
CA ILE A 230 -22.95 20.29 -18.31
C ILE A 230 -23.17 19.80 -16.87
N LEU A 231 -23.72 20.64 -16.00
CA LEU A 231 -24.04 20.27 -14.60
C LEU A 231 -25.07 19.14 -14.52
N MET A 232 -26.14 19.20 -15.33
CA MET A 232 -27.15 18.14 -15.42
C MET A 232 -26.59 16.84 -16.03
N ASN A 233 -25.64 16.92 -16.96
CA ASN A 233 -25.04 15.72 -17.52
C ASN A 233 -24.03 15.11 -16.56
N TYR A 234 -23.24 15.94 -15.86
CA TYR A 234 -22.35 15.49 -14.81
C TYR A 234 -23.10 14.74 -13.69
N SER A 235 -24.29 15.22 -13.28
CA SER A 235 -25.07 14.56 -12.24
C SER A 235 -25.66 13.19 -12.63
N LYS A 236 -25.54 12.80 -13.90
CA LYS A 236 -25.90 11.45 -14.37
C LYS A 236 -24.73 10.48 -14.29
N LEU A 237 -23.51 10.97 -14.03
CA LEU A 237 -22.38 10.09 -13.77
C LEU A 237 -22.62 9.36 -12.46
N SER A 238 -22.22 8.11 -12.45
CA SER A 238 -22.27 7.25 -11.28
C SER A 238 -20.86 7.18 -10.67
N PRO A 239 -20.73 7.11 -9.33
CA PRO A 239 -19.47 6.76 -8.68
C PRO A 239 -19.14 5.26 -8.77
N GLY A 240 -19.96 4.44 -9.47
CA GLY A 240 -19.79 2.99 -9.58
C GLY A 240 -20.42 2.20 -8.42
N TYR A 241 -21.19 2.88 -7.56
CA TYR A 241 -21.88 2.29 -6.42
C TYR A 241 -23.08 3.14 -6.01
N THR A 242 -24.01 2.56 -5.24
CA THR A 242 -25.14 3.27 -4.63
C THR A 242 -25.00 3.30 -3.12
N VAL A 243 -25.50 4.37 -2.48
CA VAL A 243 -25.54 4.52 -1.02
C VAL A 243 -26.98 4.68 -0.57
N GLU A 244 -27.41 3.87 0.41
CA GLU A 244 -28.76 3.91 0.98
C GLU A 244 -28.72 3.95 2.51
N THR A 245 -29.48 4.86 3.12
CA THR A 245 -29.70 4.88 4.57
C THR A 245 -30.88 3.99 4.92
N VAL A 246 -30.68 3.07 5.86
CA VAL A 246 -31.66 2.08 6.29
C VAL A 246 -31.79 2.05 7.81
N ALA A 247 -32.87 1.47 8.31
CA ALA A 247 -33.11 1.26 9.73
C ALA A 247 -33.46 -0.21 9.96
N ILE A 248 -32.71 -0.88 10.82
CA ILE A 248 -32.80 -2.33 11.05
C ILE A 248 -33.39 -2.59 12.43
N GLU A 249 -34.51 -3.31 12.48
CA GLU A 249 -35.16 -3.68 13.74
C GLU A 249 -34.48 -4.90 14.36
N VAL A 250 -34.04 -4.77 15.61
CA VAL A 250 -33.48 -5.86 16.42
C VAL A 250 -34.45 -6.21 17.53
N PRO A 251 -34.97 -7.46 17.57
CA PRO A 251 -35.90 -7.88 18.61
C PRO A 251 -35.21 -8.06 19.96
N GLU A 252 -35.99 -7.94 21.05
CA GLU A 252 -35.51 -8.23 22.39
C GLU A 252 -34.96 -9.66 22.48
N THR A 253 -33.68 -9.79 22.78
CA THR A 253 -32.94 -11.06 22.77
C THR A 253 -31.92 -11.08 23.90
N ASP A 254 -31.85 -12.17 24.65
CA ASP A 254 -30.90 -12.36 25.75
C ASP A 254 -30.83 -11.21 26.77
N GLY A 255 -31.97 -10.56 27.04
CA GLY A 255 -32.07 -9.43 27.97
C GLY A 255 -31.54 -8.09 27.42
N VAL A 256 -31.23 -8.02 26.13
CA VAL A 256 -31.01 -6.77 25.39
C VAL A 256 -32.38 -6.26 24.91
N PRO A 257 -32.79 -5.02 25.22
CA PRO A 257 -34.07 -4.48 24.77
C PRO A 257 -34.20 -4.44 23.24
N ALA A 258 -35.44 -4.55 22.75
CA ALA A 258 -35.73 -4.31 21.34
C ALA A 258 -35.34 -2.86 20.96
N HIS A 259 -34.72 -2.70 19.81
CA HIS A 259 -34.21 -1.41 19.36
C HIS A 259 -34.04 -1.39 17.83
N THR A 260 -33.73 -0.20 17.30
CA THR A 260 -33.51 0.01 15.87
C THR A 260 -32.09 0.50 15.66
N ILE A 261 -31.41 -0.06 14.66
CA ILE A 261 -30.06 0.31 14.26
C ILE A 261 -30.14 1.18 12.98
N PRO A 262 -29.75 2.46 13.03
CA PRO A 262 -29.52 3.27 11.83
C PRO A 262 -28.26 2.79 11.11
N ALA A 263 -28.37 2.54 9.81
CA ALA A 263 -27.27 2.01 9.01
C ALA A 263 -27.19 2.68 7.63
N ILE A 264 -26.00 2.60 7.02
CA ILE A 264 -25.76 2.96 5.63
C ILE A 264 -25.25 1.73 4.89
N VAL A 265 -25.92 1.41 3.79
CA VAL A 265 -25.53 0.36 2.85
C VAL A 265 -24.85 1.00 1.65
N THR A 266 -23.67 0.50 1.29
CA THR A 266 -23.00 0.84 0.02
C THR A 266 -22.96 -0.40 -0.85
N LEU A 267 -23.58 -0.35 -2.04
CA LEU A 267 -23.67 -1.47 -2.98
C LEU A 267 -22.86 -1.17 -4.25
N PRO A 268 -22.03 -2.11 -4.74
CA PRO A 268 -21.46 -2.02 -6.08
C PRO A 268 -22.56 -1.88 -7.14
N GLU A 269 -22.30 -1.10 -8.19
CA GLU A 269 -23.13 -1.13 -9.39
C GLU A 269 -22.69 -2.23 -10.35
N GLY A 270 -23.65 -2.90 -10.96
CA GLY A 270 -23.41 -3.94 -11.96
C GLY A 270 -24.36 -5.11 -11.85
N GLU A 271 -24.07 -6.16 -12.62
CA GLU A 271 -24.80 -7.42 -12.57
C GLU A 271 -24.09 -8.42 -11.67
N GLY A 272 -24.85 -9.21 -10.92
CA GLY A 272 -24.33 -10.31 -10.12
C GLY A 272 -24.67 -10.19 -8.64
N LYS A 273 -24.10 -11.11 -7.87
CA LYS A 273 -24.17 -11.10 -6.42
C LYS A 273 -22.80 -10.80 -5.85
N TYR A 274 -22.76 -9.86 -4.91
CA TYR A 274 -21.52 -9.38 -4.32
C TYR A 274 -21.30 -9.97 -2.93
N PRO A 275 -20.04 -10.28 -2.54
CA PRO A 275 -19.71 -10.43 -1.13
C PRO A 275 -20.04 -9.14 -0.37
N ALA A 276 -20.22 -9.23 0.95
CA ALA A 276 -20.50 -8.05 1.77
C ALA A 276 -19.76 -8.02 3.10
N VAL A 277 -19.51 -6.83 3.62
CA VAL A 277 -18.83 -6.58 4.90
C VAL A 277 -19.74 -5.81 5.86
N VAL A 278 -19.92 -6.34 7.06
CA VAL A 278 -20.54 -5.61 8.18
C VAL A 278 -19.45 -4.85 8.94
N MET A 279 -19.54 -3.53 9.04
CA MET A 279 -18.51 -2.66 9.61
C MET A 279 -18.94 -2.13 10.99
N LEU A 280 -18.16 -2.45 12.01
CA LEU A 280 -18.45 -2.15 13.41
C LEU A 280 -17.56 -1.02 13.93
N HIS A 281 -18.15 0.06 14.43
CA HIS A 281 -17.37 1.20 14.91
C HIS A 281 -16.78 1.01 16.32
N GLY A 282 -15.75 1.80 16.64
CA GLY A 282 -15.04 1.81 17.91
C GLY A 282 -15.79 2.51 19.05
N THR A 283 -15.13 2.58 20.22
CA THR A 283 -15.70 3.14 21.44
C THR A 283 -16.12 4.59 21.25
N GLY A 284 -17.40 4.87 21.47
CA GLY A 284 -17.91 6.23 21.39
C GLY A 284 -17.87 6.86 19.99
N SER A 285 -17.58 6.10 18.94
CA SER A 285 -17.61 6.55 17.55
C SER A 285 -19.03 6.46 16.96
N ASP A 286 -19.17 6.44 15.65
CA ASP A 286 -20.42 6.20 14.93
C ASP A 286 -20.14 5.48 13.59
N LYS A 287 -21.17 5.27 12.78
CA LYS A 287 -21.09 4.57 11.49
C LYS A 287 -20.15 5.21 10.46
N HIS A 288 -19.68 6.44 10.65
CA HIS A 288 -18.67 7.09 9.80
C HIS A 288 -17.24 6.77 10.26
N GLU A 289 -17.09 6.41 11.53
CA GLU A 289 -15.84 6.11 12.23
C GLU A 289 -14.87 7.31 12.31
N ALA A 290 -13.82 7.18 13.12
CA ALA A 290 -12.79 8.18 13.34
C ALA A 290 -12.30 8.82 12.03
N GLY A 291 -12.48 10.14 11.90
CA GLY A 291 -12.04 10.91 10.74
C GLY A 291 -12.79 10.59 9.43
N GLY A 292 -13.93 9.90 9.49
CA GLY A 292 -14.64 9.43 8.30
C GLY A 292 -13.99 8.20 7.65
N GLY A 293 -13.22 7.41 8.40
CA GLY A 293 -12.49 6.28 7.85
C GLY A 293 -13.38 5.23 7.16
N TYR A 294 -14.61 5.00 7.63
CA TYR A 294 -15.54 4.12 6.93
C TYR A 294 -16.21 4.78 5.71
N ASP A 295 -16.29 6.11 5.66
CA ASP A 295 -16.71 6.83 4.46
C ASP A 295 -15.65 6.77 3.34
N LEU A 296 -14.38 6.52 3.68
CA LEU A 296 -13.33 6.19 2.71
C LEU A 296 -13.38 4.69 2.30
N ALA A 297 -13.54 3.80 3.29
CA ALA A 297 -13.46 2.36 3.08
C ALA A 297 -14.64 1.81 2.27
N ALA A 298 -15.87 2.24 2.57
CA ALA A 298 -17.07 1.69 1.95
C ALA A 298 -17.12 1.91 0.42
N PRO A 299 -16.84 3.11 -0.13
CA PRO A 299 -16.69 3.32 -1.57
C PRO A 299 -15.59 2.49 -2.22
N ALA A 300 -14.41 2.40 -1.58
CA ALA A 300 -13.28 1.65 -2.12
C ALA A 300 -13.57 0.15 -2.21
N MET A 301 -14.23 -0.42 -1.19
CA MET A 301 -14.72 -1.79 -1.21
C MET A 301 -15.77 -1.99 -2.31
N ALA A 302 -16.70 -1.06 -2.48
CA ALA A 302 -17.74 -1.17 -3.51
C ALA A 302 -17.17 -1.15 -4.94
N LEU A 303 -16.16 -0.30 -5.18
CA LEU A 303 -15.41 -0.27 -6.45
C LEU A 303 -14.62 -1.55 -6.71
N SER A 304 -14.34 -2.33 -5.65
CA SER A 304 -13.70 -3.66 -5.71
C SER A 304 -14.73 -4.80 -5.68
N GLY A 305 -16.01 -4.50 -5.95
CA GLY A 305 -17.07 -5.50 -5.99
C GLY A 305 -17.52 -6.04 -4.63
N ILE A 306 -17.22 -5.34 -3.53
CA ILE A 306 -17.57 -5.74 -2.16
C ILE A 306 -18.58 -4.74 -1.58
N ALA A 307 -19.78 -5.22 -1.28
CA ALA A 307 -20.79 -4.40 -0.61
C ALA A 307 -20.45 -4.17 0.86
N THR A 308 -20.96 -3.09 1.45
CA THR A 308 -20.76 -2.82 2.87
C THR A 308 -22.05 -2.39 3.54
N ILE A 309 -22.16 -2.69 4.83
CA ILE A 309 -23.11 -2.07 5.74
C ILE A 309 -22.38 -1.58 6.98
N ARG A 310 -22.57 -0.30 7.31
CA ARG A 310 -22.02 0.32 8.52
C ARG A 310 -23.15 0.95 9.31
N PHE A 311 -23.08 0.90 10.65
CA PHE A 311 -24.23 1.21 11.47
C PHE A 311 -23.86 1.76 12.85
N ASP A 312 -24.81 2.45 13.49
CA ASP A 312 -24.63 3.04 14.82
C ASP A 312 -25.03 2.05 15.92
N PHE A 313 -24.10 1.71 16.81
CA PHE A 313 -24.42 0.99 18.03
C PHE A 313 -25.32 1.82 18.96
N MET A 314 -25.99 1.15 19.90
CA MET A 314 -26.81 1.79 20.94
C MET A 314 -26.09 2.97 21.58
N GLY A 315 -26.77 4.12 21.68
CA GLY A 315 -26.26 5.35 22.32
C GLY A 315 -25.26 6.16 21.49
N ASN A 316 -25.02 5.78 20.24
CA ASN A 316 -24.06 6.43 19.34
C ASN A 316 -24.76 6.96 18.07
N GLY A 317 -24.15 7.96 17.44
CA GLY A 317 -24.65 8.55 16.19
C GLY A 317 -26.14 8.89 16.24
N GLU A 318 -26.90 8.28 15.32
CA GLU A 318 -28.34 8.46 15.18
C GLU A 318 -29.17 7.44 15.97
N SER A 319 -28.52 6.49 16.67
CA SER A 319 -29.24 5.49 17.46
C SER A 319 -29.99 6.16 18.61
N THR A 320 -31.28 5.84 18.70
CA THR A 320 -32.15 6.32 19.80
C THR A 320 -32.13 5.42 21.04
N ALA A 321 -31.50 4.25 20.96
CA ALA A 321 -31.31 3.34 22.10
C ALA A 321 -30.29 3.91 23.11
N SER A 322 -30.39 3.49 24.37
CA SER A 322 -29.50 3.95 25.43
C SER A 322 -28.14 3.25 25.38
N TYR A 323 -27.04 3.97 25.53
CA TYR A 323 -25.71 3.37 25.70
C TYR A 323 -25.61 2.48 26.95
N ALA A 324 -26.51 2.66 27.93
CA ALA A 324 -26.55 1.81 29.12
C ALA A 324 -26.96 0.37 28.80
N ASP A 325 -27.58 0.14 27.64
CA ASP A 325 -27.96 -1.19 27.17
C ASP A 325 -26.89 -1.81 26.24
N TYR A 326 -25.88 -1.01 25.83
CA TYR A 326 -24.76 -1.47 25.03
C TYR A 326 -23.85 -2.45 25.79
N SER A 327 -23.48 -3.55 25.15
CA SER A 327 -22.63 -4.61 25.68
C SER A 327 -22.03 -5.45 24.53
N TYR A 328 -21.15 -6.41 24.82
CA TYR A 328 -20.71 -7.37 23.79
C TYR A 328 -21.90 -8.17 23.25
N THR A 329 -22.84 -8.54 24.12
CA THR A 329 -24.02 -9.27 23.68
C THR A 329 -24.86 -8.46 22.68
N SER A 330 -25.14 -7.18 22.98
CA SER A 330 -25.91 -6.34 22.05
C SER A 330 -25.14 -6.11 20.75
N ALA A 331 -23.84 -5.81 20.81
CA ALA A 331 -23.02 -5.59 19.62
C ALA A 331 -23.01 -6.81 18.67
N ASN A 332 -22.99 -8.03 19.22
CA ASN A 332 -23.07 -9.26 18.43
C ASN A 332 -24.46 -9.43 17.78
N LEU A 333 -25.54 -9.11 18.49
CA LEU A 333 -26.90 -9.14 17.93
C LEU A 333 -27.04 -8.12 16.80
N ASP A 334 -26.47 -6.93 16.97
CA ASP A 334 -26.51 -5.85 16.00
C ASP A 334 -25.76 -6.23 14.72
N ALA A 335 -24.55 -6.77 14.86
CA ALA A 335 -23.76 -7.29 13.75
C ALA A 335 -24.52 -8.40 13.00
N LYS A 336 -25.18 -9.30 13.72
CA LYS A 336 -25.98 -10.38 13.13
C LYS A 336 -27.20 -9.86 12.38
N ALA A 337 -27.91 -8.88 12.94
CA ALA A 337 -29.07 -8.27 12.29
C ALA A 337 -28.68 -7.52 11.01
N ALA A 338 -27.55 -6.80 11.04
CA ALA A 338 -26.98 -6.16 9.85
C ALA A 338 -26.58 -7.19 8.77
N ALA A 339 -25.95 -8.30 9.17
CA ALA A 339 -25.60 -9.39 8.26
C ALA A 339 -26.85 -10.03 7.62
N ASP A 340 -27.91 -10.27 8.41
CA ASP A 340 -29.17 -10.83 7.93
C ASP A 340 -29.89 -9.90 6.96
N TYR A 341 -29.85 -8.59 7.23
CA TYR A 341 -30.35 -7.57 6.31
C TYR A 341 -29.64 -7.67 4.96
N MET A 342 -28.30 -7.68 4.97
CA MET A 342 -27.49 -7.78 3.75
C MET A 342 -27.75 -9.08 2.98
N ALA A 343 -27.77 -10.23 3.66
CA ALA A 343 -28.11 -11.52 3.04
C ALA A 343 -29.51 -11.54 2.40
N GLY A 344 -30.42 -10.69 2.86
CA GLY A 344 -31.78 -10.55 2.30
C GLY A 344 -31.84 -9.76 0.99
N LEU A 345 -30.81 -9.00 0.63
CA LEU A 345 -30.76 -8.22 -0.59
C LEU A 345 -30.46 -9.13 -1.81
N GLU A 346 -31.16 -8.91 -2.93
CA GLU A 346 -31.01 -9.75 -4.12
C GLU A 346 -29.60 -9.70 -4.73
N SER A 347 -28.93 -8.55 -4.60
CA SER A 347 -27.58 -8.28 -5.10
C SER A 347 -26.46 -8.81 -4.20
N ILE A 348 -26.77 -9.47 -3.08
CA ILE A 348 -25.77 -9.96 -2.13
C ILE A 348 -25.68 -11.50 -2.17
N ASP A 349 -24.46 -12.00 -2.13
CA ASP A 349 -24.17 -13.40 -1.86
C ASP A 349 -24.10 -13.62 -0.34
N GLY A 350 -25.20 -14.06 0.25
CA GLY A 350 -25.28 -14.35 1.68
C GLY A 350 -24.33 -15.46 2.17
N GLY A 351 -23.69 -16.20 1.26
CA GLY A 351 -22.62 -17.15 1.60
C GLY A 351 -21.23 -16.51 1.70
N LYS A 352 -21.10 -15.22 1.38
CA LYS A 352 -19.82 -14.46 1.39
C LYS A 352 -19.95 -13.18 2.21
N LEU A 353 -20.32 -13.33 3.48
CA LEU A 353 -20.39 -12.22 4.42
C LEU A 353 -19.16 -12.19 5.32
N ALA A 354 -18.57 -11.01 5.45
CA ALA A 354 -17.50 -10.72 6.40
C ALA A 354 -18.00 -9.79 7.50
N VAL A 355 -17.28 -9.76 8.62
CA VAL A 355 -17.41 -8.71 9.63
C VAL A 355 -16.06 -8.06 9.84
N MET A 356 -16.07 -6.74 9.97
CA MET A 356 -14.90 -5.98 10.35
C MET A 356 -15.19 -5.02 11.47
N GLY A 357 -14.17 -4.61 12.21
CA GLY A 357 -14.35 -3.51 13.13
C GLY A 357 -13.06 -2.84 13.58
N TRP A 358 -13.20 -1.62 14.08
CA TRP A 358 -12.10 -0.78 14.52
C TRP A 358 -12.06 -0.66 16.03
N SER A 359 -10.90 -0.88 16.65
CA SER A 359 -10.70 -0.72 18.10
C SER A 359 -11.62 -1.68 18.88
N GLN A 360 -12.52 -1.18 19.73
CA GLN A 360 -13.61 -1.97 20.34
C GLN A 360 -14.47 -2.69 19.29
N GLY A 361 -14.72 -2.06 18.15
CA GLY A 361 -15.41 -2.68 17.01
C GLY A 361 -14.68 -3.94 16.53
N GLY A 362 -13.34 -3.96 16.59
CA GLY A 362 -12.54 -5.14 16.26
C GLY A 362 -12.75 -6.27 17.26
N THR A 363 -12.84 -5.96 18.56
CA THR A 363 -13.25 -6.94 19.60
C THR A 363 -14.63 -7.52 19.27
N ASN A 364 -15.59 -6.66 18.95
CA ASN A 364 -16.96 -7.07 18.64
C ASN A 364 -17.03 -7.92 17.36
N ALA A 365 -16.24 -7.60 16.33
CA ALA A 365 -16.19 -8.36 15.09
C ALA A 365 -15.74 -9.81 15.35
N LEU A 366 -14.71 -9.98 16.17
CA LEU A 366 -14.21 -11.30 16.58
C LEU A 366 -15.26 -12.06 17.39
N LEU A 367 -15.92 -11.40 18.35
CA LEU A 367 -16.95 -12.04 19.18
C LEU A 367 -18.21 -12.40 18.36
N ALA A 368 -18.62 -11.56 17.42
CA ALA A 368 -19.74 -11.82 16.53
C ALA A 368 -19.44 -13.00 15.59
N ALA A 369 -18.23 -13.07 15.02
CA ALA A 369 -17.79 -14.20 14.21
C ALA A 369 -17.74 -15.51 15.01
N ALA A 370 -17.28 -15.46 16.27
CA ALA A 370 -17.27 -16.63 17.15
C ALA A 370 -18.69 -17.09 17.54
N ALA A 371 -19.61 -16.16 17.74
CA ALA A 371 -21.01 -16.44 18.08
C ALA A 371 -21.83 -16.96 16.88
N TYR A 372 -21.50 -16.49 15.66
CA TYR A 372 -22.24 -16.79 14.43
C TYR A 372 -21.33 -17.32 13.30
N PRO A 373 -20.68 -18.49 13.48
CA PRO A 373 -19.69 -19.01 12.53
C PRO A 373 -20.28 -19.37 11.16
N GLU A 374 -21.59 -19.65 11.09
CA GLU A 374 -22.29 -19.91 9.83
C GLU A 374 -22.62 -18.62 9.06
N THR A 375 -22.51 -17.46 9.70
CA THR A 375 -22.81 -16.15 9.08
C THR A 375 -21.55 -15.50 8.54
N PHE A 376 -20.52 -15.38 9.37
CA PHE A 376 -19.31 -14.64 9.00
C PHE A 376 -18.22 -15.59 8.49
N GLN A 377 -17.92 -15.47 7.20
CA GLN A 377 -16.94 -16.28 6.47
C GLN A 377 -15.56 -15.61 6.34
N ALA A 378 -15.40 -14.38 6.83
CA ALA A 378 -14.12 -13.69 6.99
C ALA A 378 -14.20 -12.64 8.11
N VAL A 379 -13.08 -12.34 8.77
CA VAL A 379 -13.01 -11.32 9.84
C VAL A 379 -11.82 -10.39 9.63
N ILE A 380 -12.04 -9.09 9.75
CA ILE A 380 -10.97 -8.08 9.74
C ILE A 380 -11.02 -7.26 11.03
N THR A 381 -9.88 -6.98 11.66
CA THR A 381 -9.81 -5.98 12.73
C THR A 381 -8.85 -4.87 12.37
N TRP A 382 -9.26 -3.63 12.61
CA TRP A 382 -8.41 -2.46 12.54
C TRP A 382 -8.09 -1.99 13.97
N SER A 383 -6.83 -2.06 14.38
CA SER A 383 -6.39 -1.79 15.76
C SER A 383 -7.24 -2.52 16.80
N GLY A 384 -7.57 -3.80 16.56
CA GLY A 384 -8.49 -4.58 17.38
C GLY A 384 -7.94 -4.84 18.79
N ALA A 385 -8.76 -4.56 19.82
CA ALA A 385 -8.35 -4.73 21.21
C ALA A 385 -8.72 -6.10 21.77
N LEU A 386 -7.80 -6.76 22.48
CA LEU A 386 -8.11 -7.98 23.23
C LEU A 386 -8.66 -7.69 24.64
N GLU A 387 -8.42 -6.50 25.17
CA GLU A 387 -8.81 -6.11 26.53
C GLU A 387 -9.41 -4.68 26.50
N LEU A 388 -10.69 -4.53 26.85
CA LEU A 388 -11.34 -3.22 26.91
C LEU A 388 -11.30 -2.57 28.29
N GLY A 389 -10.74 -3.25 29.29
CA GLY A 389 -10.49 -2.67 30.61
C GLY A 389 -9.61 -1.43 30.57
N ILE A 390 -8.80 -1.27 29.50
CA ILE A 390 -7.92 -0.12 29.24
C ILE A 390 -8.67 1.22 29.15
N LEU A 391 -9.99 1.19 28.92
CA LEU A 391 -10.84 2.39 28.90
C LEU A 391 -10.99 3.03 30.30
N PHE A 392 -10.58 2.34 31.36
CA PHE A 392 -10.74 2.77 32.75
C PHE A 392 -9.39 2.79 33.46
N SER A 393 -9.12 3.88 34.18
CA SER A 393 -7.96 3.94 35.09
C SER A 393 -8.08 2.97 36.26
N ASP A 394 -9.32 2.69 36.71
CA ASP A 394 -9.66 1.65 37.69
C ASP A 394 -10.97 0.97 37.28
N PHE A 395 -10.85 -0.18 36.61
CA PHE A 395 -11.98 -0.95 36.11
C PHE A 395 -12.92 -1.44 37.24
N ASP A 396 -12.37 -1.92 38.35
CA ASP A 396 -13.17 -2.47 39.46
C ASP A 396 -13.96 -1.36 40.18
N ALA A 397 -13.38 -0.17 40.34
CA ALA A 397 -14.09 0.98 40.89
C ALA A 397 -15.19 1.49 39.95
N ALA A 398 -14.92 1.53 38.64
CA ALA A 398 -15.92 1.89 37.63
C ALA A 398 -17.09 0.88 37.63
N TYR A 399 -16.79 -0.42 37.67
CA TYR A 399 -17.80 -1.47 37.74
C TYR A 399 -18.61 -1.41 39.05
N ALA A 400 -17.97 -1.12 40.19
CA ALA A 400 -18.68 -0.93 41.46
C ALA A 400 -19.65 0.26 41.40
N THR A 401 -19.25 1.34 40.73
CA THR A 401 -20.10 2.51 40.48
C THR A 401 -21.29 2.15 39.60
N ALA A 402 -21.05 1.46 38.47
CA ALA A 402 -22.12 1.00 37.59
C ALA A 402 -23.14 0.12 38.33
N LYS A 403 -22.69 -0.82 39.16
CA LYS A 403 -23.60 -1.68 39.97
C LYS A 403 -24.45 -0.91 40.98
N LYS A 404 -23.92 0.20 41.50
CA LYS A 404 -24.62 1.02 42.49
C LYS A 404 -25.61 1.99 41.83
N ASP A 405 -25.18 2.64 40.76
CA ASP A 405 -25.87 3.78 40.17
C ASP A 405 -26.60 3.42 38.85
N GLY A 406 -26.48 2.17 38.38
CA GLY A 406 -27.09 1.63 37.16
C GLY A 406 -26.19 1.73 35.92
N SER A 407 -25.27 2.69 35.91
CA SER A 407 -24.27 2.89 34.85
C SER A 407 -23.05 3.65 35.38
N TYR A 408 -21.92 3.58 34.70
CA TYR A 408 -20.76 4.45 34.89
C TYR A 408 -20.68 5.48 33.77
N THR A 409 -20.52 6.76 34.10
CA THR A 409 -20.36 7.82 33.10
C THR A 409 -18.93 7.85 32.57
N LEU A 410 -18.73 7.36 31.35
CA LEU A 410 -17.46 7.44 30.63
C LEU A 410 -17.40 8.78 29.88
N THR A 411 -16.35 9.56 30.11
CA THR A 411 -16.19 10.91 29.56
C THR A 411 -15.11 10.97 28.49
N PHE A 412 -15.34 11.77 27.46
CA PHE A 412 -14.38 12.07 26.40
C PHE A 412 -14.29 13.60 26.21
N ASP A 413 -13.14 14.09 25.74
CA ASP A 413 -12.96 15.52 25.48
C ASP A 413 -13.62 15.99 24.17
N TRP A 414 -14.00 15.05 23.30
CA TRP A 414 -14.47 15.27 21.94
C TRP A 414 -15.93 14.91 21.71
N ARG A 415 -16.64 14.41 22.73
CA ARG A 415 -18.07 14.09 22.65
C ARG A 415 -18.76 14.15 24.00
N GLU A 416 -20.09 14.10 23.98
CA GLU A 416 -20.91 13.97 25.17
C GLU A 416 -20.64 12.65 25.92
N PRO A 417 -20.68 12.65 27.27
CA PRO A 417 -20.42 11.47 28.08
C PRO A 417 -21.38 10.31 27.81
N LEU A 418 -20.86 9.08 27.94
CA LEU A 418 -21.59 7.84 27.70
C LEU A 418 -21.92 7.11 29.01
N PRO A 419 -23.19 6.74 29.25
CA PRO A 419 -23.57 5.91 30.39
C PRO A 419 -23.28 4.42 30.09
N VAL A 420 -22.14 3.89 30.53
CA VAL A 420 -21.76 2.48 30.37
C VAL A 420 -22.54 1.61 31.37
N GLY A 421 -23.38 0.71 30.89
CA GLY A 421 -24.23 -0.13 31.74
C GLY A 421 -23.50 -1.25 32.49
N VAL A 422 -24.15 -1.81 33.51
CA VAL A 422 -23.62 -2.93 34.31
C VAL A 422 -23.24 -4.14 33.45
N ARG A 423 -24.08 -4.47 32.46
CA ARG A 423 -23.87 -5.63 31.60
C ARG A 423 -22.58 -5.54 30.79
N TRP A 424 -22.20 -4.36 30.31
CA TRP A 424 -20.95 -4.17 29.59
C TRP A 424 -19.74 -4.62 30.44
N PHE A 425 -19.69 -4.23 31.71
CA PHE A 425 -18.62 -4.64 32.62
C PHE A 425 -18.65 -6.15 32.90
N GLU A 426 -19.84 -6.74 32.98
CA GLU A 426 -20.00 -8.19 33.17
C GLU A 426 -19.51 -8.97 31.97
N ASP A 427 -19.87 -8.54 30.76
CA ASP A 427 -19.42 -9.15 29.51
C ASP A 427 -17.90 -9.05 29.39
N VAL A 428 -17.31 -7.87 29.61
CA VAL A 428 -15.85 -7.65 29.58
C VAL A 428 -15.13 -8.50 30.61
N LYS A 429 -15.64 -8.57 31.85
CA LYS A 429 -15.01 -9.33 32.93
C LYS A 429 -15.07 -10.84 32.71
N ASN A 430 -16.15 -11.34 32.10
CA ASN A 430 -16.42 -12.77 32.01
C ASN A 430 -16.01 -13.38 30.66
N THR A 431 -15.64 -12.56 29.67
CA THR A 431 -15.27 -13.01 28.33
C THR A 431 -13.75 -13.04 28.18
N ASP A 432 -13.20 -14.23 27.92
CA ASP A 432 -11.82 -14.38 27.48
C ASP A 432 -11.79 -14.30 25.95
N VAL A 433 -11.54 -13.11 25.41
CA VAL A 433 -11.61 -12.85 23.97
C VAL A 433 -10.70 -13.81 23.19
N ARG A 434 -9.50 -14.14 23.69
CA ARG A 434 -8.58 -15.08 23.02
C ARG A 434 -9.19 -16.47 22.88
N LYS A 435 -9.91 -16.95 23.90
CA LYS A 435 -10.62 -18.24 23.83
C LYS A 435 -11.80 -18.21 22.86
N GLU A 436 -12.45 -17.06 22.70
CA GLU A 436 -13.52 -16.90 21.71
C GLU A 436 -12.95 -16.87 20.29
N ILE A 437 -11.84 -16.17 20.05
CA ILE A 437 -11.14 -16.15 18.75
C ILE A 437 -10.77 -17.56 18.30
N ALA A 438 -10.31 -18.42 19.20
CA ALA A 438 -9.96 -19.81 18.87
C ALA A 438 -11.14 -20.65 18.33
N LYS A 439 -12.39 -20.19 18.50
CA LYS A 439 -13.59 -20.85 17.94
C LYS A 439 -13.88 -20.44 16.50
N ILE A 440 -13.28 -19.35 16.01
CA ILE A 440 -13.51 -18.82 14.66
C ILE A 440 -12.86 -19.75 13.64
N GLN A 441 -13.67 -20.26 12.71
CA GLN A 441 -13.23 -21.10 11.59
C GLN A 441 -12.85 -20.26 10.36
N ALA A 442 -13.50 -19.10 10.19
CA ALA A 442 -13.23 -18.16 9.12
C ALA A 442 -11.78 -17.61 9.19
N PRO A 443 -11.17 -17.25 8.06
CA PRO A 443 -9.92 -16.50 8.04
C PRO A 443 -10.05 -15.18 8.82
N VAL A 444 -9.01 -14.84 9.59
CA VAL A 444 -8.93 -13.62 10.41
C VAL A 444 -7.72 -12.81 9.99
N LEU A 445 -7.94 -11.55 9.60
CA LEU A 445 -6.87 -10.58 9.35
C LEU A 445 -6.89 -9.48 10.42
N ALA A 446 -5.83 -9.39 11.20
CA ALA A 446 -5.66 -8.33 12.20
C ALA A 446 -4.66 -7.27 11.71
N ILE A 447 -5.15 -6.07 11.42
CA ILE A 447 -4.36 -4.94 10.94
C ILE A 447 -4.12 -3.94 12.08
N ASN A 448 -2.89 -3.49 12.27
CA ASN A 448 -2.55 -2.49 13.29
C ASN A 448 -1.54 -1.48 12.75
N GLY A 449 -1.59 -0.22 13.19
CA GLY A 449 -0.48 0.71 12.98
C GLY A 449 0.71 0.36 13.88
N ASP A 450 1.94 0.40 13.36
CA ASP A 450 3.14 0.02 14.13
C ASP A 450 3.53 1.03 15.23
N GLN A 451 2.95 2.23 15.22
CA GLN A 451 3.09 3.26 16.25
C GLN A 451 1.82 3.42 17.11
N ASP A 452 0.87 2.48 17.03
CA ASP A 452 -0.31 2.51 17.87
C ASP A 452 0.06 2.35 19.36
N THR A 453 -0.23 3.38 20.15
CA THR A 453 0.02 3.39 21.60
C THR A 453 -1.25 3.19 22.43
N THR A 454 -2.42 3.15 21.79
CA THR A 454 -3.71 2.92 22.44
C THR A 454 -4.01 1.43 22.47
N VAL A 455 -3.93 0.78 21.32
CA VAL A 455 -4.01 -0.67 21.16
C VAL A 455 -2.72 -1.13 20.49
N THR A 456 -1.74 -1.51 21.30
CA THR A 456 -0.40 -1.79 20.80
C THR A 456 -0.39 -2.89 19.73
N PRO A 457 0.56 -2.87 18.77
CA PRO A 457 0.66 -3.84 17.66
C PRO A 457 0.66 -5.31 18.09
N ASP A 458 1.13 -5.61 19.31
CA ASP A 458 1.11 -6.95 19.90
C ASP A 458 -0.32 -7.54 19.96
N ASN A 459 -1.36 -6.71 19.97
CA ASN A 459 -2.75 -7.18 19.89
C ASN A 459 -3.04 -7.85 18.56
N ALA A 460 -2.65 -7.25 17.42
CA ALA A 460 -2.87 -7.87 16.11
C ALA A 460 -2.13 -9.21 15.99
N VAL A 461 -0.89 -9.26 16.48
CA VAL A 461 -0.10 -10.51 16.54
C VAL A 461 -0.81 -11.56 17.39
N ALA A 462 -1.28 -11.19 18.58
CA ALA A 462 -1.98 -12.10 19.49
C ALA A 462 -3.35 -12.55 18.96
N ILE A 463 -4.08 -11.69 18.23
CA ILE A 463 -5.33 -12.05 17.54
C ILE A 463 -5.03 -13.09 16.47
N ALA A 464 -4.04 -12.85 15.62
CA ALA A 464 -3.65 -13.78 14.57
C ALA A 464 -3.22 -15.14 15.13
N GLN A 465 -2.45 -15.16 16.22
CA GLN A 465 -2.03 -16.39 16.90
C GLN A 465 -3.18 -17.15 17.58
N ALA A 466 -4.21 -16.44 18.05
CA ALA A 466 -5.36 -17.06 18.70
C ALA A 466 -6.34 -17.68 17.69
N ALA A 467 -6.39 -17.17 16.46
CA ALA A 467 -7.28 -17.65 15.40
C ALA A 467 -6.74 -18.94 14.76
N GLN A 468 -7.64 -19.78 14.25
CA GLN A 468 -7.25 -21.02 13.55
C GLN A 468 -6.59 -20.75 12.20
N ASN A 469 -7.01 -19.68 11.52
CA ASN A 469 -6.44 -19.18 10.28
C ASN A 469 -6.24 -17.66 10.39
N GLY A 470 -5.30 -17.27 11.24
CA GLY A 470 -5.03 -15.87 11.56
C GLY A 470 -3.78 -15.32 10.88
N ARG A 471 -3.87 -14.08 10.40
CA ARG A 471 -2.74 -13.30 9.90
C ARG A 471 -2.76 -11.91 10.52
N SER A 472 -1.58 -11.37 10.81
CA SER A 472 -1.43 -9.98 11.24
C SER A 472 -0.74 -9.15 10.18
N TRP A 473 -1.13 -7.89 10.03
CA TRP A 473 -0.48 -6.92 9.15
C TRP A 473 -0.20 -5.61 9.89
N LEU A 474 1.02 -5.08 9.77
CA LEU A 474 1.42 -3.84 10.43
C LEU A 474 1.60 -2.72 9.40
N ILE A 475 0.87 -1.63 9.58
CA ILE A 475 0.96 -0.43 8.76
C ILE A 475 2.07 0.45 9.34
N LYS A 476 3.12 0.65 8.55
CA LYS A 476 4.33 1.34 9.00
C LYS A 476 4.05 2.82 9.25
N GLY A 477 4.48 3.34 10.40
CA GLY A 477 4.35 4.76 10.77
C GLY A 477 2.92 5.19 11.12
N ALA A 478 1.98 4.25 11.22
CA ALA A 478 0.58 4.54 11.53
C ALA A 478 0.29 4.49 13.03
N ASP A 479 -0.49 5.47 13.50
CA ASP A 479 -1.05 5.49 14.85
C ASP A 479 -2.36 4.68 14.97
N HIS A 480 -3.05 4.81 16.11
CA HIS A 480 -4.35 4.14 16.37
C HIS A 480 -5.45 4.48 15.37
N THR A 481 -5.32 5.64 14.72
CA THR A 481 -6.29 6.20 13.78
C THR A 481 -5.81 6.11 12.33
N TYR A 482 -4.70 5.39 12.08
CA TYR A 482 -3.99 5.35 10.80
C TYR A 482 -3.71 6.74 10.22
N ASN A 483 -3.33 7.67 11.11
CA ASN A 483 -2.95 9.05 10.80
C ASN A 483 -4.07 9.89 10.12
N ILE A 484 -5.33 9.43 10.10
CA ILE A 484 -6.41 10.09 9.34
C ILE A 484 -6.63 11.55 9.77
N PHE A 485 -6.40 11.88 11.04
CA PHE A 485 -6.55 13.25 11.56
C PHE A 485 -5.39 14.18 11.21
N THR A 486 -4.31 13.67 10.61
CA THR A 486 -3.18 14.50 10.15
C THR A 486 -3.44 15.14 8.79
N GLY A 487 -4.47 14.68 8.05
CA GLY A 487 -4.70 15.02 6.66
C GLY A 487 -3.91 14.16 5.66
N ASP A 488 -3.00 13.30 6.13
CA ASP A 488 -2.35 12.27 5.31
C ASP A 488 -3.16 10.97 5.33
N PHE A 489 -3.78 10.66 4.18
CA PHE A 489 -4.63 9.48 4.01
C PHE A 489 -3.87 8.23 3.53
N THR A 490 -2.54 8.28 3.43
CA THR A 490 -1.74 7.17 2.89
C THR A 490 -1.92 5.89 3.72
N ALA A 491 -1.77 5.99 5.04
CA ALA A 491 -1.85 4.83 5.93
C ALA A 491 -3.26 4.21 5.99
N ILE A 492 -4.32 5.03 6.01
CA ILE A 492 -5.70 4.51 5.96
C ILE A 492 -6.03 3.90 4.60
N THR A 493 -5.53 4.48 3.49
CA THR A 493 -5.70 3.91 2.14
C THR A 493 -5.02 2.55 2.03
N GLN A 494 -3.80 2.43 2.55
CA GLN A 494 -3.10 1.15 2.64
C GLN A 494 -3.89 0.12 3.46
N THR A 495 -4.42 0.54 4.62
CA THR A 495 -5.24 -0.31 5.50
C THR A 495 -6.50 -0.84 4.79
N ILE A 496 -7.16 0.02 4.01
CA ILE A 496 -8.32 -0.33 3.18
C ILE A 496 -7.92 -1.36 2.11
N ASN A 497 -6.86 -1.10 1.35
CA ASN A 497 -6.39 -1.99 0.28
C ASN A 497 -5.99 -3.37 0.82
N VAL A 498 -5.27 -3.42 1.94
CA VAL A 498 -4.91 -4.69 2.59
C VAL A 498 -6.18 -5.48 3.00
N GLY A 499 -7.21 -4.79 3.49
CA GLY A 499 -8.51 -5.41 3.79
C GLY A 499 -9.23 -5.94 2.55
N ILE A 500 -9.24 -5.17 1.45
CA ILE A 500 -9.86 -5.57 0.18
C ILE A 500 -9.16 -6.81 -0.39
N GLY A 501 -7.83 -6.80 -0.50
CA GLY A 501 -7.08 -7.93 -1.06
C GLY A 501 -7.28 -9.22 -0.28
N PHE A 502 -7.44 -9.12 1.05
CA PHE A 502 -7.78 -10.26 1.89
C PHE A 502 -9.17 -10.83 1.59
N LEU A 503 -10.17 -9.96 1.39
CA LEU A 503 -11.54 -10.38 1.08
C LEU A 503 -11.65 -10.97 -0.33
N GLU A 504 -10.98 -10.37 -1.31
CA GLU A 504 -10.92 -10.88 -2.68
C GLU A 504 -10.29 -12.28 -2.71
N GLU A 505 -9.12 -12.47 -2.11
CA GLU A 505 -8.50 -13.80 -2.02
C GLU A 505 -9.38 -14.79 -1.25
N THR A 506 -9.96 -14.37 -0.12
CA THR A 506 -10.79 -15.26 0.71
C THR A 506 -12.06 -15.72 0.01
N PHE A 507 -12.73 -14.83 -0.73
CA PHE A 507 -14.01 -15.13 -1.35
C PHE A 507 -13.91 -15.60 -2.80
N ASN A 508 -12.89 -15.16 -3.53
CA ASN A 508 -12.75 -15.40 -4.97
C ASN A 508 -11.53 -16.28 -5.30
N GLY A 509 -10.56 -16.43 -4.40
CA GLY A 509 -9.31 -17.18 -4.62
C GLY A 509 -8.35 -16.50 -5.60
N ALA A 510 -8.60 -15.23 -5.90
CA ALA A 510 -7.84 -14.38 -6.79
C ALA A 510 -8.22 -12.92 -6.52
N LEU A 511 -7.33 -12.00 -6.87
CA LEU A 511 -7.63 -10.56 -6.89
C LEU A 511 -8.50 -10.20 -8.09
N GLU A 512 -9.28 -9.13 -7.97
CA GLU A 512 -10.07 -8.59 -9.08
C GLU A 512 -9.15 -8.18 -10.26
N PRO A 513 -9.66 -8.22 -11.51
CA PRO A 513 -8.83 -7.94 -12.69
C PRO A 513 -8.19 -6.55 -12.64
N ALA A 514 -6.87 -6.53 -12.74
CA ALA A 514 -6.09 -5.33 -13.00
C ALA A 514 -5.96 -5.08 -14.50
N TYR A 515 -5.56 -3.86 -14.86
CA TYR A 515 -5.32 -3.46 -16.25
C TYR A 515 -3.94 -2.84 -16.39
N ALA A 516 -3.45 -2.74 -17.63
CA ALA A 516 -2.17 -2.08 -17.89
C ALA A 516 -2.31 -0.56 -17.71
N ALA A 517 -1.70 -0.02 -16.64
CA ALA A 517 -1.60 1.42 -16.42
C ALA A 517 -0.57 2.05 -17.37
N SER A 518 0.54 1.34 -17.61
CA SER A 518 1.51 1.74 -18.63
C SER A 518 2.32 0.54 -19.14
N VAL A 519 2.91 0.71 -20.33
CA VAL A 519 3.84 -0.24 -20.92
C VAL A 519 5.16 0.48 -21.19
N SER A 520 6.24 -0.01 -20.61
CA SER A 520 7.57 0.58 -20.79
C SER A 520 8.09 0.37 -22.22
N LYS A 521 9.13 1.12 -22.63
CA LYS A 521 9.79 0.92 -23.93
C LYS A 521 10.39 -0.49 -24.13
N TYR A 522 10.59 -1.23 -23.04
CA TYR A 522 11.09 -2.60 -23.05
C TYR A 522 9.96 -3.64 -22.97
N GLY A 523 8.70 -3.19 -22.83
CA GLY A 523 7.53 -4.06 -22.77
C GLY A 523 7.17 -4.57 -21.38
N ASN A 524 7.70 -3.95 -20.33
CA ASN A 524 7.27 -4.22 -18.96
C ASN A 524 5.90 -3.58 -18.75
N VAL A 525 4.99 -4.28 -18.10
CA VAL A 525 3.63 -3.81 -17.83
C VAL A 525 3.56 -3.38 -16.37
N THR A 526 3.35 -2.09 -16.13
CA THR A 526 2.93 -1.59 -14.82
C THR A 526 1.40 -1.64 -14.78
N THR A 527 0.85 -2.31 -13.78
CA THR A 527 -0.61 -2.52 -13.67
C THR A 527 -1.29 -1.41 -12.89
N THR A 528 -2.62 -1.41 -12.88
CA THR A 528 -3.44 -0.54 -12.02
C THR A 528 -3.54 -1.04 -10.57
N LEU A 529 -2.94 -2.18 -10.24
CA LEU A 529 -3.14 -2.86 -8.96
C LEU A 529 -2.15 -2.37 -7.90
N PRO A 530 -2.60 -1.72 -6.81
CA PRO A 530 -1.74 -1.39 -5.68
C PRO A 530 -1.04 -2.62 -5.10
N VAL A 531 0.23 -2.47 -4.69
CA VAL A 531 0.96 -3.55 -3.99
C VAL A 531 0.27 -3.94 -2.68
N ASP A 532 -0.41 -2.99 -2.02
CA ASP A 532 -1.13 -3.25 -0.78
C ASP A 532 -2.25 -4.31 -0.92
N LEU A 533 -2.81 -4.51 -2.14
CA LEU A 533 -3.76 -5.60 -2.40
C LEU A 533 -3.08 -6.96 -2.40
N PHE A 534 -1.83 -7.05 -2.90
CA PHE A 534 -1.01 -8.28 -2.79
C PHE A 534 -0.71 -8.60 -1.33
N ASP A 535 -0.33 -7.58 -0.57
CA ASP A 535 -0.12 -7.67 0.87
C ASP A 535 -1.39 -8.19 1.57
N GLY A 536 -2.57 -7.69 1.17
CA GLY A 536 -3.89 -8.16 1.60
C GLY A 536 -4.21 -9.61 1.23
N ALA A 537 -3.94 -10.02 0.00
CA ALA A 537 -4.12 -11.39 -0.47
C ALA A 537 -3.15 -12.39 0.18
N GLY A 538 -2.10 -11.90 0.87
CA GLY A 538 -1.09 -12.73 1.49
C GLY A 538 -0.06 -13.26 0.49
N TYR A 539 0.09 -12.59 -0.65
CA TYR A 539 1.18 -12.86 -1.60
C TYR A 539 2.47 -12.28 -1.04
N ALA A 540 3.52 -13.09 -1.07
CA ALA A 540 4.82 -12.76 -0.52
C ALA A 540 5.91 -13.07 -1.53
N VAL A 541 7.03 -12.38 -1.39
CA VAL A 541 8.23 -12.65 -2.19
C VAL A 541 8.63 -14.11 -2.03
N GLY A 542 8.92 -14.77 -3.16
CA GLY A 542 9.18 -16.21 -3.21
C GLY A 542 7.95 -17.07 -3.51
N ASP A 543 6.73 -16.50 -3.50
CA ASP A 543 5.55 -17.22 -3.99
C ASP A 543 5.59 -17.36 -5.51
N ILE A 544 5.03 -18.45 -6.03
CA ILE A 544 4.70 -18.59 -7.45
C ILE A 544 3.23 -18.17 -7.62
N LEU A 545 3.00 -17.19 -8.49
CA LEU A 545 1.67 -16.67 -8.79
C LEU A 545 1.19 -17.20 -10.14
N LYS A 546 -0.11 -17.51 -10.22
CA LYS A 546 -0.82 -17.71 -11.49
C LYS A 546 -1.30 -16.37 -11.98
N ILE A 547 -0.87 -15.98 -13.17
CA ILE A 547 -1.22 -14.73 -13.83
C ILE A 547 -2.06 -15.08 -15.05
N THR A 548 -3.31 -14.64 -15.07
CA THR A 548 -4.19 -14.78 -16.24
C THR A 548 -4.25 -13.45 -16.98
N VAL A 549 -3.73 -13.43 -18.20
CA VAL A 549 -3.70 -12.27 -19.11
C VAL A 549 -4.63 -12.54 -20.28
N GLY A 550 -5.81 -11.90 -20.28
CA GLY A 550 -6.88 -12.26 -21.21
C GLY A 550 -7.26 -13.74 -21.07
N ASP A 551 -7.05 -14.52 -22.13
CA ASP A 551 -7.34 -15.97 -22.16
C ASP A 551 -6.13 -16.86 -21.80
N GLN A 552 -4.97 -16.27 -21.48
CA GLN A 552 -3.72 -17.00 -21.26
C GLN A 552 -3.36 -17.02 -19.78
N THR A 553 -3.06 -18.19 -19.22
CA THR A 553 -2.55 -18.32 -17.85
C THR A 553 -1.09 -18.74 -17.87
N ILE A 554 -0.27 -18.06 -17.06
CA ILE A 554 1.15 -18.34 -16.85
C ILE A 554 1.46 -18.40 -15.36
N GLU A 555 2.55 -19.07 -15.00
CA GLU A 555 3.10 -19.07 -13.64
C GLU A 555 4.40 -18.27 -13.61
N ALA A 556 4.56 -17.42 -12.60
CA ALA A 556 5.78 -16.64 -12.41
C ALA A 556 6.01 -16.35 -10.92
N PRO A 557 7.27 -16.27 -10.48
CA PRO A 557 7.57 -15.91 -9.11
C PRO A 557 7.29 -14.43 -8.84
N TYR A 558 6.87 -14.14 -7.62
CA TYR A 558 6.86 -12.81 -7.06
C TYR A 558 8.22 -12.50 -6.43
N GLY A 559 8.92 -11.49 -6.98
CA GLY A 559 10.26 -11.09 -6.56
C GLY A 559 10.39 -9.58 -6.39
N THR A 560 11.62 -9.10 -6.25
CA THR A 560 11.93 -7.68 -6.00
C THR A 560 12.76 -7.03 -7.10
N ALA A 561 13.33 -7.83 -8.02
CA ALA A 561 14.15 -7.35 -9.12
C ALA A 561 14.14 -8.33 -10.30
N TYR A 562 14.31 -7.82 -11.52
CA TYR A 562 14.36 -8.64 -12.74
C TYR A 562 15.39 -9.77 -12.67
N ALA A 563 16.53 -9.54 -11.99
CA ALA A 563 17.60 -10.51 -11.82
C ALA A 563 17.23 -11.71 -10.91
N ASN A 564 16.08 -11.67 -10.21
CA ASN A 564 15.61 -12.80 -9.42
C ASN A 564 15.15 -13.99 -10.27
N VAL A 565 15.08 -13.86 -11.60
CA VAL A 565 14.79 -14.97 -12.53
C VAL A 565 15.78 -14.98 -13.68
N ASP A 566 15.92 -16.12 -14.36
CA ASP A 566 16.76 -16.23 -15.54
C ASP A 566 16.26 -15.37 -16.71
N ASN A 567 17.19 -15.00 -17.60
CA ASN A 567 16.85 -14.31 -18.84
C ASN A 567 15.79 -15.11 -19.64
N GLY A 568 14.74 -14.43 -20.07
CA GLY A 568 13.60 -15.02 -20.77
C GLY A 568 12.45 -15.49 -19.86
N SER A 569 12.62 -15.46 -18.54
CA SER A 569 11.58 -15.86 -17.57
C SER A 569 10.69 -14.67 -17.19
N VAL A 570 9.42 -14.97 -16.89
CA VAL A 570 8.46 -13.98 -16.37
C VAL A 570 8.72 -13.75 -14.89
N ILE A 571 8.51 -12.53 -14.42
CA ILE A 571 8.56 -12.15 -13.01
C ILE A 571 7.46 -11.13 -12.69
N VAL A 572 6.85 -11.28 -11.51
CA VAL A 572 6.00 -10.26 -10.88
C VAL A 572 6.83 -9.53 -9.84
N LEU A 573 6.73 -8.20 -9.75
CA LEU A 573 7.50 -7.41 -8.80
C LEU A 573 6.79 -6.08 -8.49
N PRO A 574 7.03 -5.46 -7.32
CA PRO A 574 6.51 -4.13 -7.04
C PRO A 574 7.22 -3.06 -7.91
N ASP A 575 6.46 -2.09 -8.40
CA ASP A 575 6.97 -0.87 -9.02
C ASP A 575 6.96 0.26 -7.98
N ALA A 576 8.12 0.48 -7.36
CA ALA A 576 8.28 1.49 -6.32
C ALA A 576 7.97 2.92 -6.77
N SER A 577 7.99 3.21 -8.08
CA SER A 577 7.70 4.56 -8.59
C SER A 577 6.20 4.88 -8.61
N THR A 578 5.36 3.85 -8.67
CA THR A 578 3.90 3.96 -8.77
C THR A 578 3.17 3.37 -7.58
N GLY A 579 3.83 2.55 -6.75
CA GLY A 579 3.18 1.82 -5.66
C GLY A 579 2.28 0.68 -6.14
N THR A 580 2.46 0.23 -7.39
CA THR A 580 1.64 -0.80 -8.04
C THR A 580 2.46 -2.04 -8.39
N VAL A 581 1.78 -3.11 -8.80
CA VAL A 581 2.41 -4.34 -9.27
C VAL A 581 2.83 -4.20 -10.74
N ALA A 582 4.02 -4.68 -11.08
CA ALA A 582 4.51 -4.81 -12.44
C ALA A 582 4.77 -6.27 -12.83
N ILE A 583 4.65 -6.54 -14.14
CA ILE A 583 5.00 -7.83 -14.74
C ILE A 583 6.00 -7.59 -15.87
N ALA A 584 7.04 -8.42 -15.92
CA ALA A 584 8.06 -8.34 -16.94
C ALA A 584 8.56 -9.72 -17.37
N ILE A 585 9.24 -9.76 -18.51
CA ILE A 585 10.14 -10.86 -18.87
C ILE A 585 11.56 -10.34 -18.68
N ASN A 586 12.38 -11.01 -17.87
CA ASN A 586 13.78 -10.59 -17.69
C ASN A 586 14.50 -10.64 -19.06
N MET A 587 15.07 -9.51 -19.49
CA MET A 587 15.66 -9.32 -20.83
C MET A 587 14.70 -9.65 -22.00
N GLY A 588 13.38 -9.50 -21.81
CA GLY A 588 12.36 -9.73 -22.84
C GLY A 588 11.28 -8.65 -22.85
N ASN A 589 10.20 -8.90 -23.62
CA ASN A 589 9.07 -7.98 -23.76
C ASN A 589 7.76 -8.68 -23.40
N PHE A 590 7.24 -8.43 -22.20
CA PHE A 590 6.02 -9.08 -21.70
C PHE A 590 4.79 -8.66 -22.52
N ALA A 591 4.58 -7.36 -22.71
CA ALA A 591 3.40 -6.81 -23.37
C ALA A 591 3.20 -7.35 -24.79
N SER A 592 4.27 -7.43 -25.60
CA SER A 592 4.17 -7.99 -26.95
C SER A 592 4.00 -9.50 -26.97
N THR A 593 4.56 -10.20 -25.97
CA THR A 593 4.48 -11.67 -25.89
C THR A 593 3.06 -12.13 -25.58
N TYR A 594 2.37 -11.42 -24.69
CA TYR A 594 1.02 -11.75 -24.23
C TYR A 594 -0.07 -10.80 -24.79
N ASN A 595 0.26 -10.00 -25.80
CA ASN A 595 -0.65 -9.05 -26.48
C ASN A 595 -1.42 -8.11 -25.53
N VAL A 596 -0.74 -7.60 -24.50
CA VAL A 596 -1.38 -6.74 -23.48
C VAL A 596 -1.75 -5.38 -24.09
N THR A 597 -3.03 -5.03 -23.99
CA THR A 597 -3.59 -3.71 -24.27
C THR A 597 -4.12 -3.07 -22.98
N ALA A 598 -4.55 -1.80 -23.04
CA ALA A 598 -5.15 -1.12 -21.88
C ALA A 598 -6.41 -1.83 -21.36
N ASP A 599 -7.15 -2.53 -22.23
CA ASP A 599 -8.40 -3.22 -21.89
C ASP A 599 -8.20 -4.72 -21.59
N THR A 600 -6.95 -5.21 -21.59
CA THR A 600 -6.66 -6.62 -21.32
C THR A 600 -6.71 -6.87 -19.81
N PRO A 601 -7.63 -7.72 -19.30
CA PRO A 601 -7.69 -8.04 -17.89
C PRO A 601 -6.47 -8.90 -17.49
N ILE A 602 -5.90 -8.57 -16.33
CA ILE A 602 -4.77 -9.26 -15.70
C ILE A 602 -5.20 -9.68 -14.30
N VAL A 603 -5.35 -10.97 -14.08
CA VAL A 603 -5.80 -11.54 -12.79
C VAL A 603 -4.62 -12.27 -12.14
N PHE A 604 -4.44 -12.05 -10.84
CA PHE A 604 -3.43 -12.73 -10.04
C PHE A 604 -4.12 -13.67 -9.04
N ALA A 605 -3.60 -14.89 -8.95
CA ALA A 605 -4.03 -15.90 -8.00
C ALA A 605 -2.80 -16.60 -7.41
N MET A 606 -2.92 -17.12 -6.18
CA MET A 606 -1.88 -17.97 -5.60
C MET A 606 -1.69 -19.23 -6.47
N GLY A 607 -0.46 -19.48 -6.92
CA GLY A 607 -0.06 -20.72 -7.58
C GLY A 607 0.49 -21.72 -6.57
N GLU A 608 1.63 -21.37 -5.99
CA GLU A 608 2.34 -22.14 -4.97
C GLU A 608 2.98 -21.20 -3.95
N LYS A 609 2.56 -21.33 -2.68
CA LYS A 609 3.11 -20.57 -1.57
C LYS A 609 4.57 -20.98 -1.35
N GLU A 610 5.46 -19.99 -1.31
CA GLU A 610 6.92 -20.14 -1.13
C GLU A 610 7.61 -21.06 -2.17
N GLY A 611 6.95 -21.39 -3.28
CA GLY A 611 7.47 -22.33 -4.30
C GLY A 611 8.75 -21.87 -5.02
N TYR A 612 9.11 -20.59 -4.90
CA TYR A 612 10.33 -20.00 -5.43
C TYR A 612 11.17 -19.32 -4.34
N LEU A 613 10.83 -19.47 -3.06
CA LEU A 613 11.50 -18.76 -1.97
C LEU A 613 12.98 -19.14 -1.90
N GLU A 614 13.29 -20.43 -1.98
CA GLU A 614 14.65 -20.95 -1.91
C GLU A 614 15.54 -20.41 -3.04
N GLU A 615 15.04 -20.41 -4.28
CA GLU A 615 15.75 -19.86 -5.45
C GLU A 615 15.87 -18.33 -5.37
N TYR A 616 14.82 -17.64 -4.91
CA TYR A 616 14.85 -16.20 -4.64
C TYR A 616 15.95 -15.85 -3.63
N GLU A 617 16.03 -16.59 -2.53
CA GLU A 617 17.03 -16.38 -1.48
C GLU A 617 18.46 -16.62 -1.98
N ILE A 618 18.69 -17.65 -2.80
CA ILE A 618 19.99 -17.89 -3.43
C ILE A 618 20.37 -16.72 -4.33
N ARG A 619 19.44 -16.24 -5.17
CA ARG A 619 19.67 -15.13 -6.11
C ARG A 619 19.81 -13.78 -5.42
N ASN A 620 19.25 -13.63 -4.24
CA ASN A 620 19.34 -12.41 -3.44
C ASN A 620 20.37 -12.52 -2.31
N ILE A 621 21.27 -13.51 -2.35
CA ILE A 621 22.24 -13.72 -1.27
C ILE A 621 23.18 -12.53 -1.09
N ASP A 622 23.50 -11.80 -2.16
CA ASP A 622 24.33 -10.59 -2.11
C ASP A 622 23.70 -9.48 -1.27
N SER A 623 22.38 -9.48 -1.06
CA SER A 623 21.72 -8.52 -0.16
C SER A 623 21.99 -8.80 1.31
N LEU A 624 22.50 -9.98 1.67
CA LEU A 624 22.84 -10.33 3.05
C LEU A 624 24.24 -9.87 3.47
N ARG A 625 25.12 -9.56 2.51
CA ARG A 625 26.49 -9.14 2.80
C ARG A 625 26.55 -7.65 3.10
N THR A 626 27.34 -7.28 4.11
CA THR A 626 27.77 -5.89 4.33
C THR A 626 29.25 -5.71 4.00
N ASN A 627 29.68 -4.52 3.59
CA ASN A 627 31.11 -4.18 3.44
C ASN A 627 31.64 -3.35 4.60
N ASP A 628 30.89 -3.27 5.71
CA ASP A 628 31.34 -2.65 6.95
C ASP A 628 32.05 -3.69 7.81
N ARG A 629 33.29 -3.41 8.21
CA ARG A 629 34.08 -4.27 9.08
C ARG A 629 33.36 -4.52 10.42
N ALA A 630 32.59 -3.55 10.94
CA ALA A 630 31.95 -3.64 12.25
C ALA A 630 30.92 -4.78 12.37
N ASP A 631 30.37 -5.25 11.24
CA ASP A 631 29.35 -6.29 11.20
C ASP A 631 29.93 -7.72 11.36
N TYR A 632 31.25 -7.85 11.42
CA TYR A 632 31.95 -9.14 11.46
C TYR A 632 32.68 -9.37 12.78
N ALA A 633 32.72 -10.63 13.23
CA ALA A 633 33.32 -10.98 14.51
C ALA A 633 34.84 -10.77 14.57
N SER A 634 35.56 -10.90 13.45
CA SER A 634 37.02 -10.72 13.37
C SER A 634 37.49 -10.31 11.97
N ASP A 635 38.76 -9.92 11.86
CA ASP A 635 39.37 -9.55 10.58
C ASP A 635 39.45 -10.77 9.67
N GLU A 636 39.68 -11.96 10.23
CA GLU A 636 39.69 -13.24 9.53
C GLU A 636 38.33 -13.54 8.90
N VAL A 637 37.23 -13.32 9.64
CA VAL A 637 35.86 -13.50 9.12
C VAL A 637 35.59 -12.47 8.02
N PHE A 638 35.92 -11.19 8.25
CA PHE A 638 35.72 -10.13 7.27
C PHE A 638 36.55 -10.33 5.99
N ALA A 639 37.80 -10.77 6.10
CA ALA A 639 38.66 -11.04 4.96
C ALA A 639 38.42 -12.42 4.32
N ASN A 640 37.47 -13.22 4.84
CA ASN A 640 37.27 -14.63 4.49
C ASN A 640 38.61 -15.41 4.54
N PHE A 641 39.52 -15.03 5.44
CA PHE A 641 40.88 -15.55 5.53
C PHE A 641 40.95 -16.70 6.54
N ARG A 642 41.34 -17.89 6.09
CA ARG A 642 41.51 -19.07 6.95
C ARG A 642 42.52 -20.06 6.39
N PRO A 643 43.15 -20.89 7.23
CA PRO A 643 43.88 -22.06 6.74
C PRO A 643 42.89 -23.09 6.17
N VAL A 644 43.28 -23.72 5.07
CA VAL A 644 42.61 -24.88 4.48
C VAL A 644 43.25 -26.12 5.10
N VAL A 645 42.46 -26.93 5.82
CA VAL A 645 42.97 -28.03 6.66
C VAL A 645 42.22 -29.35 6.46
N MET A 646 41.42 -29.46 5.39
CA MET A 646 40.65 -30.66 5.11
C MET A 646 41.52 -31.74 4.46
N GLY A 647 41.20 -33.01 4.70
CA GLY A 647 42.01 -34.15 4.26
C GLY A 647 43.39 -34.16 4.90
N ASP A 648 44.42 -34.48 4.11
CA ASP A 648 45.82 -34.54 4.57
C ASP A 648 46.56 -33.19 4.46
N ILE A 649 45.88 -32.08 4.12
CA ILE A 649 46.52 -30.77 3.99
C ILE A 649 47.07 -30.33 5.36
N ALA A 650 48.37 -30.05 5.42
CA ALA A 650 49.00 -29.68 6.68
C ALA A 650 48.61 -28.25 7.09
N GLU A 651 48.32 -28.07 8.39
CA GLU A 651 47.94 -26.78 8.94
C GLU A 651 49.02 -25.71 8.66
N GLY A 652 48.56 -24.53 8.21
CA GLY A 652 49.43 -23.41 7.88
C GLY A 652 50.15 -23.51 6.54
N VAL A 653 49.87 -24.52 5.71
CA VAL A 653 50.46 -24.64 4.36
C VAL A 653 49.65 -23.89 3.30
N LEU A 654 48.32 -24.02 3.32
CA LEU A 654 47.43 -23.40 2.35
C LEU A 654 46.41 -22.51 3.06
N PHE A 655 46.23 -21.31 2.56
CA PHE A 655 45.24 -20.35 3.02
C PHE A 655 44.27 -19.99 1.90
N ARG A 656 43.04 -19.71 2.29
CA ARG A 656 41.98 -19.18 1.42
C ARG A 656 41.60 -17.81 1.94
N SER A 657 41.39 -16.85 1.03
CA SER A 657 41.12 -15.44 1.36
C SER A 657 40.23 -14.75 0.32
N SER A 658 39.56 -13.66 0.70
CA SER A 658 39.16 -12.61 -0.26
C SER A 658 40.39 -11.87 -0.79
N SER A 659 40.23 -11.08 -1.87
CA SER A 659 41.36 -10.42 -2.53
C SER A 659 42.16 -9.53 -1.57
N PRO A 660 43.47 -9.77 -1.37
CA PRO A 660 44.34 -8.91 -0.56
C PRO A 660 44.69 -7.58 -1.22
N VAL A 661 44.29 -7.36 -2.47
CA VAL A 661 44.75 -6.21 -3.26
C VAL A 661 43.60 -5.40 -3.88
N ASN A 662 42.47 -6.03 -4.22
CA ASN A 662 41.33 -5.33 -4.84
C ASN A 662 40.55 -4.50 -3.78
N PRO A 663 40.54 -3.15 -3.88
CA PRO A 663 39.93 -2.28 -2.89
C PRO A 663 38.41 -2.15 -3.00
N GLU A 664 37.76 -2.68 -4.05
CA GLU A 664 36.33 -2.47 -4.33
C GLU A 664 35.40 -2.81 -3.16
N LEU A 665 35.79 -3.81 -2.36
CA LEU A 665 34.99 -4.31 -1.24
C LEU A 665 35.50 -3.80 0.12
N GLY A 666 36.57 -3.00 0.14
CA GLY A 666 37.18 -2.45 1.36
C GLY A 666 37.84 -3.49 2.29
N ARG A 667 38.07 -4.72 1.80
CA ARG A 667 38.61 -5.86 2.57
C ARG A 667 40.10 -6.10 2.37
N ASN A 668 40.65 -5.58 1.28
CA ASN A 668 42.02 -5.86 0.82
C ASN A 668 43.08 -5.61 1.88
N THR A 669 43.04 -4.49 2.59
CA THR A 669 44.05 -4.16 3.62
C THR A 669 44.03 -5.12 4.81
N TYR A 670 42.87 -5.63 5.20
CA TYR A 670 42.73 -6.64 6.26
C TYR A 670 43.24 -8.00 5.79
N ALA A 671 42.87 -8.40 4.57
CA ALA A 671 43.36 -9.62 3.95
C ALA A 671 44.88 -9.60 3.77
N ASP A 672 45.47 -8.49 3.32
CA ASP A 672 46.93 -8.32 3.16
C ASP A 672 47.66 -8.45 4.51
N ALA A 673 47.15 -7.81 5.56
CA ALA A 673 47.73 -7.92 6.90
C ALA A 673 47.68 -9.35 7.46
N LEU A 674 46.62 -10.11 7.14
CA LEU A 674 46.50 -11.52 7.55
C LEU A 674 47.41 -12.44 6.73
N VAL A 675 47.58 -12.16 5.44
CA VAL A 675 48.56 -12.83 4.56
C VAL A 675 49.98 -12.60 5.08
N GLU A 676 50.32 -11.38 5.50
CA GLU A 676 51.60 -11.06 6.17
C GLU A 676 51.78 -11.82 7.47
N LYS A 677 50.79 -11.77 8.36
CA LYS A 677 50.81 -12.44 9.65
C LYS A 677 50.95 -13.96 9.53
N ALA A 678 50.38 -14.55 8.50
CA ALA A 678 50.49 -15.97 8.19
C ALA A 678 51.84 -16.36 7.56
N GLY A 679 52.69 -15.38 7.22
CA GLY A 679 53.98 -15.62 6.59
C GLY A 679 53.87 -16.25 5.21
N VAL A 680 52.78 -15.96 4.49
CA VAL A 680 52.55 -16.46 3.13
C VAL A 680 53.67 -15.98 2.22
N LYS A 681 54.15 -16.86 1.33
CA LYS A 681 55.24 -16.54 0.39
C LYS A 681 54.80 -16.55 -1.06
N THR A 682 53.74 -17.28 -1.36
CA THR A 682 53.28 -17.52 -2.72
C THR A 682 51.76 -17.34 -2.80
N ALA A 683 51.29 -16.57 -3.77
CA ALA A 683 49.88 -16.31 -3.97
C ALA A 683 49.43 -16.72 -5.39
N ILE A 684 48.33 -17.46 -5.44
CA ILE A 684 47.62 -17.77 -6.67
C ILE A 684 46.43 -16.82 -6.75
N ASN A 685 46.57 -15.77 -7.57
CA ASN A 685 45.49 -14.84 -7.87
C ASN A 685 44.68 -15.38 -9.05
N LEU A 686 43.49 -15.89 -8.74
CA LEU A 686 42.58 -16.47 -9.73
C LEU A 686 41.75 -15.39 -10.45
N ALA A 687 41.73 -14.16 -9.92
CA ALA A 687 40.77 -13.15 -10.33
C ALA A 687 41.31 -12.10 -11.29
N ASP A 688 42.47 -11.55 -10.97
CA ASP A 688 42.96 -10.35 -11.63
C ASP A 688 43.97 -10.72 -12.72
N SER A 689 44.07 -9.88 -13.75
CA SER A 689 45.22 -9.83 -14.63
C SER A 689 46.40 -9.11 -13.96
N GLN A 690 47.61 -9.32 -14.48
CA GLN A 690 48.79 -8.61 -13.98
C GLN A 690 48.68 -7.08 -14.14
N GLU A 691 47.95 -6.62 -15.16
CA GLU A 691 47.72 -5.20 -15.43
C GLU A 691 46.76 -4.59 -14.41
N GLU A 692 45.63 -5.24 -14.13
CA GLU A 692 44.64 -4.81 -13.13
C GLU A 692 45.26 -4.79 -11.73
N LEU A 693 45.98 -5.85 -11.37
CA LEU A 693 46.68 -5.96 -10.10
C LEU A 693 47.64 -4.79 -9.86
N ALA A 694 48.44 -4.43 -10.87
CA ALA A 694 49.38 -3.31 -10.78
C ALA A 694 48.69 -1.94 -10.76
N ALA A 695 47.43 -1.85 -11.20
CA ALA A 695 46.65 -0.62 -11.24
C ALA A 695 45.91 -0.32 -9.92
N TYR A 696 45.75 -1.30 -9.02
CA TYR A 696 45.06 -1.09 -7.76
C TYR A 696 45.80 -0.10 -6.85
N GLU A 697 45.03 0.83 -6.27
CA GLU A 697 45.55 1.78 -5.29
C GLU A 697 46.10 1.05 -4.06
N GLY A 698 47.32 1.40 -3.64
CA GLY A 698 48.00 0.78 -2.49
C GLY A 698 48.67 -0.57 -2.79
N TYR A 699 48.51 -1.15 -3.98
CA TYR A 699 49.15 -2.43 -4.33
C TYR A 699 50.66 -2.39 -4.15
N ALA A 700 51.33 -1.36 -4.68
CA ALA A 700 52.79 -1.25 -4.67
C ALA A 700 53.40 -1.24 -3.25
N ASP A 701 52.62 -0.83 -2.25
CA ASP A 701 53.04 -0.72 -0.85
C ASP A 701 52.54 -1.90 0.02
N SER A 702 51.77 -2.83 -0.55
CA SER A 702 51.21 -4.00 0.15
C SER A 702 52.26 -5.08 0.45
N TYR A 703 52.02 -5.91 1.47
CA TYR A 703 52.82 -7.12 1.69
C TYR A 703 52.69 -8.07 0.49
N TYR A 704 51.49 -8.16 -0.08
CA TYR A 704 51.18 -8.96 -1.24
C TYR A 704 52.11 -8.70 -2.44
N ALA A 705 52.52 -7.44 -2.67
CA ALA A 705 53.46 -7.11 -3.74
C ALA A 705 54.88 -7.67 -3.54
N THR A 706 55.20 -8.17 -2.35
CA THR A 706 56.49 -8.82 -2.03
C THR A 706 56.49 -10.34 -2.29
N LEU A 707 55.31 -10.93 -2.56
CA LEU A 707 55.13 -12.36 -2.73
C LEU A 707 55.50 -12.86 -4.12
N ASN A 708 55.67 -14.17 -4.26
CA ASN A 708 55.61 -14.82 -5.57
C ASN A 708 54.14 -14.88 -6.00
N VAL A 709 53.75 -14.07 -6.99
CA VAL A 709 52.35 -13.99 -7.44
C VAL A 709 52.22 -14.50 -8.88
N VAL A 710 51.20 -15.33 -9.11
CA VAL A 710 50.66 -15.57 -10.46
C VAL A 710 49.25 -14.98 -10.56
N ALA A 711 49.03 -14.14 -11.57
CA ALA A 711 47.76 -13.49 -11.88
C ALA A 711 47.15 -14.13 -13.11
N LEU A 712 45.98 -14.79 -12.95
CA LEU A 712 45.45 -15.72 -13.93
C LEU A 712 44.27 -15.17 -14.74
N ASP A 713 43.60 -14.10 -14.30
CA ASP A 713 42.45 -13.49 -14.99
C ASP A 713 41.40 -14.56 -15.41
N MET A 714 40.95 -15.38 -14.47
CA MET A 714 40.09 -16.51 -14.77
C MET A 714 38.62 -16.10 -14.79
N GLY A 715 37.87 -16.59 -15.77
CA GLY A 715 36.40 -16.59 -15.71
C GLY A 715 35.86 -17.52 -14.61
N VAL A 716 34.54 -17.54 -14.44
CA VAL A 716 33.85 -18.38 -13.43
C VAL A 716 33.27 -19.67 -14.00
N ASP A 717 33.32 -19.86 -15.33
CA ASP A 717 32.88 -21.11 -15.97
C ASP A 717 33.95 -22.20 -15.83
N PHE A 718 33.78 -23.07 -14.85
CA PHE A 718 34.69 -24.17 -14.52
C PHE A 718 34.85 -25.21 -15.64
N ALA A 719 33.88 -25.29 -16.57
CA ALA A 719 33.91 -26.23 -17.67
C ALA A 719 34.67 -25.69 -18.90
N ALA A 720 34.99 -24.39 -18.94
CA ALA A 720 35.66 -23.78 -20.07
C ALA A 720 37.11 -24.30 -20.24
N GLU A 721 37.55 -24.50 -21.49
CA GLU A 721 38.93 -24.89 -21.78
C GLU A 721 39.94 -23.85 -21.26
N ASP A 722 39.62 -22.55 -21.37
CA ASP A 722 40.44 -21.45 -20.86
C ASP A 722 40.59 -21.49 -19.34
N PHE A 723 39.50 -21.83 -18.63
CA PHE A 723 39.54 -22.02 -17.18
C PHE A 723 40.54 -23.11 -16.79
N ASN A 724 40.45 -24.27 -17.44
CA ASN A 724 41.33 -25.41 -17.16
C ASN A 724 42.80 -25.11 -17.49
N ALA A 725 43.08 -24.41 -18.60
CA ALA A 725 44.43 -24.01 -18.97
C ALA A 725 45.07 -23.03 -17.96
N LYS A 726 44.29 -22.06 -17.45
CA LYS A 726 44.73 -21.11 -16.43
C LYS A 726 44.89 -21.77 -15.07
N LEU A 727 43.97 -22.66 -14.69
CA LEU A 727 44.09 -23.46 -13.47
C LEU A 727 45.38 -24.29 -13.47
N LYS A 728 45.70 -24.94 -14.60
CA LYS A 728 46.96 -25.67 -14.76
C LYS A 728 48.17 -24.77 -14.48
N THR A 729 48.19 -23.57 -15.04
CA THR A 729 49.28 -22.61 -14.85
C THR A 729 49.43 -22.22 -13.38
N GLY A 730 48.31 -21.99 -12.68
CA GLY A 730 48.31 -21.72 -11.25
C GLY A 730 48.89 -22.87 -10.42
N LEU A 731 48.47 -24.10 -10.70
CA LEU A 731 48.95 -25.29 -9.98
C LEU A 731 50.42 -25.60 -10.26
N GLU A 732 50.88 -25.41 -11.49
CA GLU A 732 52.30 -25.52 -11.84
C GLU A 732 53.14 -24.45 -11.13
N PHE A 733 52.61 -23.23 -11.00
CA PHE A 733 53.25 -22.16 -10.24
C PHE A 733 53.32 -22.48 -8.74
N LEU A 734 52.27 -23.07 -8.16
CA LEU A 734 52.27 -23.55 -6.77
C LEU A 734 53.39 -24.57 -6.55
N ILE A 735 53.50 -25.57 -7.42
CA ILE A 735 54.55 -26.61 -7.36
C ILE A 735 55.95 -26.00 -7.46
N ALA A 736 56.12 -24.96 -8.28
CA ALA A 736 57.42 -24.36 -8.56
C ALA A 736 57.94 -23.42 -7.45
N ASN A 737 57.09 -23.00 -6.50
CA ASN A 737 57.43 -22.00 -5.49
C ASN A 737 57.23 -22.52 -4.06
N GLU A 738 57.93 -21.96 -3.08
CA GLU A 738 57.76 -22.33 -1.67
C GLU A 738 56.51 -21.71 -1.05
N GLY A 739 55.78 -22.49 -0.25
CA GLY A 739 54.72 -22.00 0.63
C GLY A 739 55.24 -21.39 1.95
N PRO A 740 54.35 -20.93 2.85
CA PRO A 740 52.88 -21.05 2.79
C PRO A 740 52.23 -20.35 1.58
N TYR A 741 51.12 -20.92 1.11
CA TYR A 741 50.40 -20.48 -0.08
C TYR A 741 49.09 -19.78 0.29
N VAL A 742 48.66 -18.80 -0.49
CA VAL A 742 47.29 -18.28 -0.47
C VAL A 742 46.63 -18.42 -1.84
N ILE A 743 45.41 -18.94 -1.88
CA ILE A 743 44.54 -18.93 -3.06
C ILE A 743 43.42 -17.92 -2.82
N HIS A 744 43.19 -17.02 -3.79
CA HIS A 744 42.12 -16.03 -3.68
C HIS A 744 41.50 -15.68 -5.02
N CYS A 745 40.30 -15.13 -4.93
CA CYS A 745 39.64 -14.34 -5.97
C CYS A 745 38.98 -13.14 -5.27
N ASN A 746 38.10 -12.38 -5.93
CA ASN A 746 37.50 -11.16 -5.33
C ASN A 746 37.00 -11.40 -3.89
N GLU A 747 36.17 -12.43 -3.69
CA GLU A 747 35.55 -12.73 -2.39
C GLU A 747 36.13 -13.98 -1.70
N GLY A 748 36.98 -14.74 -2.39
CA GLY A 748 37.41 -16.05 -1.93
C GLY A 748 36.34 -17.14 -1.99
N LYS A 749 35.19 -16.88 -2.64
CA LYS A 749 34.02 -17.78 -2.70
C LYS A 749 34.04 -18.72 -3.92
N ASP A 750 34.04 -18.16 -5.13
CA ASP A 750 33.79 -18.92 -6.36
C ASP A 750 35.05 -19.67 -6.84
N ARG A 751 35.93 -18.98 -7.57
CA ARG A 751 37.16 -19.54 -8.15
C ARG A 751 38.07 -20.13 -7.07
N ALA A 752 38.24 -19.39 -5.97
CA ALA A 752 39.04 -19.84 -4.84
C ALA A 752 38.40 -21.02 -4.10
N GLY A 753 37.07 -21.05 -3.96
CA GLY A 753 36.38 -22.18 -3.34
C GLY A 753 36.41 -23.44 -4.17
N PHE A 754 36.22 -23.33 -5.49
CA PHE A 754 36.42 -24.43 -6.42
C PHE A 754 37.84 -24.99 -6.31
N THR A 755 38.84 -24.10 -6.34
CA THR A 755 40.25 -24.51 -6.31
C THR A 755 40.59 -25.17 -4.97
N ALA A 756 40.12 -24.60 -3.85
CA ALA A 756 40.28 -25.19 -2.52
C ALA A 756 39.68 -26.60 -2.47
N ALA A 757 38.41 -26.76 -2.85
CA ALA A 757 37.72 -28.05 -2.86
C ALA A 757 38.44 -29.11 -3.68
N LEU A 758 39.01 -28.75 -4.83
CA LEU A 758 39.79 -29.66 -5.67
C LEU A 758 41.11 -30.09 -5.00
N LEU A 759 41.79 -29.15 -4.32
CA LEU A 759 43.00 -29.43 -3.56
C LEU A 759 42.74 -30.27 -2.30
N GLU A 760 41.63 -30.01 -1.61
CA GLU A 760 41.16 -30.82 -0.48
C GLU A 760 40.85 -32.26 -0.95
N ALA A 761 40.12 -32.41 -2.06
CA ALA A 761 39.79 -33.70 -2.64
C ALA A 761 41.04 -34.50 -3.03
N VAL A 762 42.02 -33.90 -3.71
CA VAL A 762 43.27 -34.59 -4.10
C VAL A 762 44.12 -34.95 -2.87
N CYS A 763 43.96 -34.23 -1.77
CA CYS A 763 44.55 -34.54 -0.47
C CYS A 763 43.67 -35.44 0.41
N GLY A 764 42.58 -36.02 -0.12
CA GLY A 764 41.81 -37.06 0.56
C GLY A 764 40.69 -36.58 1.48
N ALA A 765 40.28 -35.31 1.39
CA ALA A 765 39.09 -34.82 2.09
C ALA A 765 37.82 -35.55 1.62
N SER A 766 36.90 -35.79 2.54
CA SER A 766 35.56 -36.28 2.27
C SER A 766 34.65 -35.18 1.70
N VAL A 767 33.54 -35.58 1.08
CA VAL A 767 32.50 -34.64 0.58
C VAL A 767 32.04 -33.71 1.70
N GLY A 768 31.75 -34.26 2.88
CA GLY A 768 31.29 -33.48 4.03
C GLY A 768 32.31 -32.43 4.48
N GLU A 769 33.60 -32.80 4.56
CA GLU A 769 34.67 -31.84 4.92
C GLU A 769 34.79 -30.68 3.92
N ILE A 770 34.68 -30.99 2.62
CA ILE A 770 34.74 -29.97 1.57
C ILE A 770 33.51 -29.05 1.63
N VAL A 771 32.31 -29.60 1.86
CA VAL A 771 31.11 -28.77 2.00
C VAL A 771 31.23 -27.85 3.22
N GLU A 772 31.71 -28.35 4.35
CA GLU A 772 31.95 -27.56 5.56
C GLU A 772 32.97 -26.44 5.33
N ASP A 773 34.12 -26.71 4.69
CA ASP A 773 35.06 -25.62 4.35
C ASP A 773 34.45 -24.62 3.36
N TYR A 774 33.77 -25.11 2.32
CA TYR A 774 33.21 -24.26 1.29
C TYR A 774 32.15 -23.30 1.84
N MET A 775 31.24 -23.83 2.66
CA MET A 775 30.12 -23.09 3.22
C MET A 775 30.51 -22.09 4.31
N ARG A 776 31.69 -22.26 4.94
CA ARG A 776 32.25 -21.21 5.82
C ARG A 776 32.39 -19.86 5.14
N SER A 777 32.63 -19.83 3.82
CA SER A 777 32.61 -18.56 3.10
C SER A 777 31.22 -17.94 3.05
N TYR A 778 30.16 -18.73 3.00
CA TYR A 778 28.79 -18.21 3.02
C TYR A 778 28.35 -17.76 4.42
N GLU A 779 28.76 -18.49 5.45
CA GLU A 779 28.58 -18.09 6.85
C GLU A 779 29.32 -16.79 7.15
N ASN A 780 30.63 -16.76 6.84
CA ASN A 780 31.49 -15.63 7.17
C ASN A 780 31.18 -14.39 6.36
N TYR A 781 30.73 -14.54 5.12
CA TYR A 781 30.64 -13.44 4.15
C TYR A 781 29.20 -12.97 3.89
N TYR A 782 28.22 -13.85 4.07
CA TYR A 782 26.80 -13.57 3.81
C TYR A 782 25.91 -13.85 5.03
N HIS A 783 26.50 -14.12 6.20
CA HIS A 783 25.78 -14.38 7.44
C HIS A 783 24.75 -15.52 7.33
N VAL A 784 24.98 -16.47 6.42
CA VAL A 784 24.14 -17.66 6.29
C VAL A 784 24.25 -18.46 7.57
N GLU A 785 23.12 -18.75 8.21
CA GLU A 785 23.10 -19.51 9.45
C GLU A 785 23.57 -20.95 9.21
N TYR A 786 24.50 -21.41 10.06
CA TYR A 786 25.09 -22.74 9.98
C TYR A 786 24.02 -23.83 10.00
N HIS A 787 24.04 -24.72 9.00
CA HIS A 787 23.09 -25.85 8.85
C HIS A 787 21.60 -25.46 8.83
N SER A 788 21.29 -24.22 8.47
CA SER A 788 19.92 -23.83 8.08
C SER A 788 19.50 -24.49 6.76
N ASP A 789 18.20 -24.51 6.44
CA ASP A 789 17.73 -25.04 5.15
C ASP A 789 18.44 -24.33 3.98
N ARG A 790 18.53 -23.00 4.04
CA ARG A 790 19.26 -22.16 3.08
C ARG A 790 20.73 -22.55 2.94
N TRP A 791 21.40 -22.94 4.03
CA TRP A 791 22.78 -23.43 3.99
C TRP A 791 22.88 -24.67 3.08
N PHE A 792 21.96 -25.63 3.24
CA PHE A 792 21.94 -26.83 2.41
C PHE A 792 21.56 -26.52 0.95
N SER A 793 20.62 -25.60 0.72
CA SER A 793 20.24 -25.14 -0.63
C SER A 793 21.42 -24.56 -1.40
N ILE A 794 22.19 -23.69 -0.75
CA ILE A 794 23.40 -23.09 -1.31
C ILE A 794 24.46 -24.16 -1.57
N ALA A 795 24.68 -25.07 -0.62
CA ALA A 795 25.66 -26.14 -0.78
C ALA A 795 25.32 -27.05 -1.98
N ASN A 796 24.03 -27.43 -2.10
CA ASN A 796 23.53 -28.29 -3.17
C ASN A 796 23.64 -27.63 -4.55
N SER A 797 23.26 -26.35 -4.65
CA SER A 797 23.30 -25.60 -5.92
C SER A 797 24.72 -25.26 -6.38
N ASN A 798 25.69 -25.16 -5.46
CA ASN A 798 27.06 -24.75 -5.75
C ASN A 798 28.07 -25.90 -5.65
N ILE A 799 28.57 -26.19 -4.45
CA ILE A 799 29.74 -27.07 -4.28
C ILE A 799 29.41 -28.54 -4.58
N ILE A 800 28.23 -29.03 -4.18
CA ILE A 800 27.83 -30.41 -4.48
C ILE A 800 27.71 -30.63 -5.99
N LYS A 801 27.04 -29.71 -6.71
CA LYS A 801 26.92 -29.77 -8.18
C LYS A 801 28.29 -29.77 -8.86
N THR A 802 29.23 -29.01 -8.34
CA THR A 802 30.62 -28.96 -8.80
C THR A 802 31.34 -30.30 -8.60
N LEU A 803 31.26 -30.88 -7.39
CA LEU A 803 31.88 -32.17 -7.08
C LEU A 803 31.25 -33.32 -7.89
N CYS A 804 29.93 -33.27 -8.13
CA CYS A 804 29.25 -34.17 -9.05
C CYS A 804 29.81 -34.09 -10.47
N THR A 805 30.13 -32.88 -10.95
CA THR A 805 30.76 -32.68 -12.26
C THR A 805 32.16 -33.30 -12.33
N ILE A 806 32.96 -33.14 -11.28
CA ILE A 806 34.33 -33.71 -11.19
C ILE A 806 34.30 -35.24 -11.18
N THR A 807 33.35 -35.83 -10.45
CA THR A 807 33.24 -37.28 -10.26
C THR A 807 32.40 -37.98 -11.34
N GLY A 808 31.64 -37.23 -12.14
CA GLY A 808 30.67 -37.78 -13.09
C GLY A 808 29.44 -38.38 -12.40
N THR A 809 29.12 -37.98 -11.17
CA THR A 809 27.91 -38.40 -10.45
C THR A 809 26.76 -37.40 -10.64
N GLU A 810 25.53 -37.82 -10.33
CA GLU A 810 24.34 -36.96 -10.46
C GLU A 810 23.80 -36.46 -9.12
N THR A 811 24.05 -37.17 -8.01
CA THR A 811 23.50 -36.84 -6.68
C THR A 811 24.58 -36.85 -5.60
N GLN A 812 24.36 -36.11 -4.50
CA GLN A 812 25.24 -36.16 -3.32
C GLN A 812 25.37 -37.58 -2.75
N ALA A 813 24.30 -38.36 -2.75
CA ALA A 813 24.30 -39.73 -2.27
C ALA A 813 25.16 -40.68 -3.14
N ASP A 814 25.35 -40.35 -4.41
CA ASP A 814 26.26 -41.07 -5.30
C ASP A 814 27.70 -40.56 -5.15
N LEU A 815 27.86 -39.25 -4.94
CA LEU A 815 29.14 -38.61 -4.65
C LEU A 815 29.78 -39.17 -3.37
N GLU A 816 29.00 -39.40 -2.31
CA GLU A 816 29.48 -40.00 -1.05
C GLU A 816 29.98 -41.44 -1.19
N LYS A 817 29.59 -42.13 -2.26
CA LYS A 817 30.08 -43.50 -2.58
C LYS A 817 31.27 -43.48 -3.54
N ALA A 818 31.55 -42.34 -4.16
CA ALA A 818 32.63 -42.20 -5.12
C ALA A 818 34.00 -42.09 -4.42
N ASP A 819 35.04 -42.59 -5.08
CA ASP A 819 36.41 -42.31 -4.67
C ASP A 819 36.77 -40.89 -5.13
N LEU A 820 36.43 -39.91 -4.28
CA LEU A 820 36.57 -38.49 -4.60
C LEU A 820 38.02 -38.11 -4.89
N LYS A 821 38.97 -38.71 -4.18
CA LYS A 821 40.40 -38.50 -4.41
C LYS A 821 40.82 -38.97 -5.78
N ALA A 822 40.49 -40.22 -6.13
CA ALA A 822 40.82 -40.77 -7.45
C ALA A 822 40.16 -39.98 -8.58
N ALA A 823 38.93 -39.50 -8.38
CA ALA A 823 38.24 -38.65 -9.35
C ALA A 823 38.90 -37.27 -9.51
N ALA A 824 39.31 -36.63 -8.42
CA ALA A 824 40.05 -35.37 -8.47
C ALA A 824 41.41 -35.53 -9.17
N GLU A 825 42.15 -36.60 -8.89
CA GLU A 825 43.40 -36.93 -9.60
C GLU A 825 43.15 -37.13 -11.10
N ALA A 826 42.08 -37.86 -11.46
CA ALA A 826 41.70 -38.07 -12.85
C ALA A 826 41.28 -36.77 -13.56
N TYR A 827 40.57 -35.88 -12.88
CA TYR A 827 40.20 -34.56 -13.39
C TYR A 827 41.43 -33.68 -13.63
N LEU A 828 42.37 -33.65 -12.68
CA LEU A 828 43.62 -32.89 -12.81
C LEU A 828 44.47 -33.38 -13.99
N ILE A 829 44.49 -34.68 -14.26
CA ILE A 829 45.27 -35.26 -15.36
C ILE A 829 44.54 -35.14 -16.70
N GLY A 830 43.27 -35.52 -16.74
CA GLY A 830 42.49 -35.66 -17.97
C GLY A 830 41.91 -34.35 -18.48
N THR A 831 41.44 -33.49 -17.57
CA THR A 831 40.73 -32.24 -17.90
C THR A 831 41.66 -31.04 -17.78
N VAL A 832 42.36 -30.91 -16.65
CA VAL A 832 43.30 -29.78 -16.42
C VAL A 832 44.62 -29.97 -17.16
N GLY A 833 45.04 -31.23 -17.37
CA GLY A 833 46.21 -31.57 -18.17
C GLY A 833 47.55 -31.56 -17.41
N LEU A 834 47.53 -31.79 -16.09
CA LEU A 834 48.74 -32.07 -15.31
C LEU A 834 49.26 -33.49 -15.56
N THR A 835 50.56 -33.72 -15.34
CA THR A 835 51.11 -35.08 -15.31
C THR A 835 50.89 -35.72 -13.93
N ALA A 836 50.95 -37.06 -13.87
CA ALA A 836 50.87 -37.78 -12.60
C ALA A 836 51.97 -37.35 -11.60
N GLU A 837 53.17 -37.03 -12.09
CA GLU A 837 54.26 -36.51 -11.25
C GLU A 837 53.94 -35.11 -10.71
N GLN A 838 53.29 -34.25 -11.49
CA GLN A 838 52.85 -32.94 -11.04
C GLN A 838 51.75 -33.05 -9.98
N VAL A 839 50.80 -33.97 -10.13
CA VAL A 839 49.77 -34.24 -9.11
C VAL A 839 50.39 -34.74 -7.81
N ALA A 840 51.37 -35.66 -7.88
CA ALA A 840 52.10 -36.13 -6.70
C ALA A 840 52.93 -35.01 -6.03
N ALA A 841 53.55 -34.13 -6.83
CA ALA A 841 54.27 -32.97 -6.32
C ALA A 841 53.34 -31.96 -5.64
N LEU A 842 52.15 -31.74 -6.20
CA LEU A 842 51.11 -30.89 -5.62
C LEU A 842 50.66 -31.43 -4.26
N GLN A 843 50.32 -32.72 -4.18
CA GLN A 843 50.01 -33.39 -2.90
C GLN A 843 51.15 -33.20 -1.90
N SER A 844 52.39 -33.50 -2.31
CA SER A 844 53.54 -33.34 -1.42
C SER A 844 53.75 -31.90 -0.93
N ALA A 845 53.48 -30.89 -1.76
CA ALA A 845 53.59 -29.48 -1.37
C ALA A 845 52.56 -29.10 -0.31
N LEU A 846 51.36 -29.69 -0.37
CA LEU A 846 50.23 -29.39 0.53
C LEU A 846 50.26 -30.20 1.83
N THR A 847 50.78 -31.42 1.82
CA THR A 847 50.80 -32.30 3.00
C THR A 847 52.09 -32.20 3.82
N THR A 848 53.08 -31.40 3.39
CA THR A 848 54.35 -31.24 4.11
C THR A 848 54.27 -30.08 5.12
N PRO A 849 54.41 -30.32 6.44
CA PRO A 849 54.28 -29.27 7.44
C PRO A 849 55.33 -28.16 7.29
N VAL A 850 54.92 -26.92 7.60
CA VAL A 850 55.84 -25.79 7.70
C VAL A 850 56.70 -25.95 8.97
N THR A 851 58.01 -26.14 8.83
CA THR A 851 58.91 -26.35 9.99
C THR A 851 59.05 -25.08 10.85
N ALA A 852 59.05 -25.23 12.19
CA ALA A 852 59.08 -24.14 13.17
C ALA A 852 60.29 -23.17 13.10
N GLU A 853 61.37 -23.50 12.39
CA GLU A 853 62.48 -22.58 12.10
C GLU A 853 62.18 -21.57 10.97
N LYS A 854 61.06 -21.75 10.25
CA LYS A 854 60.61 -20.91 9.12
C LYS A 854 59.41 -19.99 9.47
N ALA A 855 59.05 -19.85 10.75
CA ALA A 855 57.88 -19.09 11.23
C ALA A 855 58.22 -17.92 12.19
N ALA A 856 59.46 -17.40 12.14
CA ALA A 856 59.92 -16.27 12.97
C ALA A 856 60.26 -15.04 12.13
#